data_AF-A0AA87NR89-F1
#
_entry.id   AF-A0AA87NR89-F1
#
_cell.length_a   1.000
_cell.length_b   1.000
_cell.length_c   1.000
_cell.angle_alpha   90.00
_cell.angle_beta   90.00
_cell.angle_gamma   90.00
#
_symmetry.space_group_name_H-M   'P 1'
#
loop_
_entity.id
_entity.type
_entity.pdbx_description
1 polymer ?
#
loop_
_entity_poly.entity_id
_entity_poly.type
_entity_poly.pdbx_seq_one_letter_code
_entity_poly.pdbx_strand_id
1 'polypeptide(L)'
;MFYHKYSKYYVYIGVLIALALTATCSLQPFSSVRVKARPEVHLPLGSAKITVSDIEEKLGDIAASNEDSSSGTKARIFRYAPPDATGEDKNQLRYLIHYPVQSLDFDISNYFGENAVSSDTGLSYKVDEKISIPTLDTTESFTIVEPDVINAKLLEAFNNAETSTLPSIDIPVGTPSGHSMPIDITINFAGFEELTLEYGTSLTLLAELPAGMTCSFSDAKLTSNGNTFDGYNLGQDKVRFSIYNSYNTISKSLRLTGTMTLGGSVSSGGTVRFRSTLEGTIKEAKGVNAHLEHLTLGGVQTVELPLPDDFKKATIEKGSLKFAIQQPEGWSGIDIKEKTKIEQSGASGLLIDPPAFRSLGTPIPLATLKLNDSKTLTYTPELDVTLTNATYRKPSKPLSADFSFSIQEFTDLTLKNKDTLAIAKTEPIPEAMKKWINKIEFNEVSATVKMDNGLPEGNPITVKLSSTALNISPQSQEFPSQKSTEHTYSSSADWILDVQHTHTLDLNATVELPNYNDSDKTFTLKNISTGTDIKVSVETKFTLDWKKITLKAQTGQSFSYPQGDNNFIDLSALSNLKKAYLKMPDMPVYVYAGTASGLLADKPIKIGLSARYKEEGSSTPQSMTLCNETPCILQNFPADKFVDTKKEYTEAIPPYSFAIKHGITDNTLADIFNKYPTGVQLAYTVTMDEMEVDRATYDNIINAGGKAEIKLDVLLEIPVGFTIETTDPISFMPFMKGIGERDILNRTSANDKLLDERITKALQSIQLNANIRNESGFQPTITFQAKAEDGSVLVEKELSSVTGKQDPLKFTKDDWNKLQNTYPVYPEILLQFPADKRTIKINKDFTVSASLSVSAKTDIDYSMKVN
;
A
#
# COMPACT_ATOMS: atom_id res chain seq x y z
N MET A 1 36.56 -23.89 -19.89
CA MET A 1 37.44 -23.80 -21.09
C MET A 1 38.51 -24.87 -20.93
N PHE A 2 38.63 -25.93 -21.72
CA PHE A 2 38.80 -26.03 -23.17
C PHE A 2 38.26 -27.40 -23.65
N TYR A 3 37.41 -27.41 -24.68
CA TYR A 3 37.14 -28.58 -25.50
C TYR A 3 37.31 -28.14 -26.94
N HIS A 4 38.33 -28.64 -27.63
CA HIS A 4 38.41 -28.57 -29.09
C HIS A 4 38.51 -29.99 -29.64
N LYS A 5 37.51 -30.32 -30.47
CA LYS A 5 37.43 -31.51 -31.31
C LYS A 5 38.73 -31.68 -32.10
N TYR A 6 39.45 -32.77 -31.90
CA TYR A 6 40.50 -33.17 -32.84
C TYR A 6 40.01 -34.32 -33.72
N SER A 7 39.88 -33.98 -35.01
CA SER A 7 39.37 -34.79 -36.11
C SER A 7 40.40 -35.78 -36.63
N LYS A 8 39.94 -37.00 -36.96
CA LYS A 8 40.65 -38.15 -37.57
C LYS A 8 41.37 -37.90 -38.93
N TYR A 9 41.56 -36.67 -39.42
CA TYR A 9 41.77 -36.42 -40.86
C TYR A 9 43.08 -35.74 -41.33
N TYR A 10 43.97 -35.25 -40.45
CA TYR A 10 45.14 -34.47 -40.92
C TYR A 10 46.40 -35.29 -41.26
N VAL A 11 46.48 -36.56 -40.86
CA VAL A 11 47.61 -37.45 -41.23
C VAL A 11 47.52 -37.90 -42.70
N TYR A 12 46.32 -37.86 -43.31
CA TYR A 12 46.10 -38.31 -44.70
C TYR A 12 46.44 -37.26 -45.78
N ILE A 13 46.50 -35.97 -45.43
CA ILE A 13 46.65 -34.88 -46.41
C ILE A 13 48.10 -34.72 -46.91
N GLY A 14 49.10 -35.01 -46.08
CA GLY A 14 50.51 -34.94 -46.47
C GLY A 14 50.94 -36.02 -47.48
N VAL A 15 50.26 -37.17 -47.48
CA VAL A 15 50.54 -38.29 -48.41
C VAL A 15 49.78 -38.12 -49.74
N LEU A 16 48.62 -37.45 -49.73
CA LEU A 16 47.81 -37.16 -50.92
C LEU A 16 48.40 -36.06 -51.82
N ILE A 17 49.16 -35.10 -51.28
CA ILE A 17 49.78 -34.02 -52.07
C ILE A 17 51.00 -34.52 -52.88
N ALA A 18 51.66 -35.60 -52.45
CA ALA A 18 52.71 -36.26 -53.24
C ALA A 18 52.16 -37.15 -54.38
N LEU A 19 50.89 -37.56 -54.30
CA LEU A 19 50.21 -38.39 -55.30
C LEU A 19 49.52 -37.58 -56.41
N ALA A 20 49.38 -36.26 -56.24
CA ALA A 20 48.66 -35.38 -57.17
C ALA A 20 49.54 -34.71 -58.25
N LEU A 21 50.86 -34.96 -58.29
CA LEU A 21 51.80 -34.32 -59.22
C LEU A 21 52.28 -35.19 -60.40
N THR A 22 51.62 -36.32 -60.70
CA THR A 22 51.99 -37.17 -61.87
C THR A 22 50.91 -37.28 -62.94
N ALA A 23 49.83 -36.51 -62.85
CA ALA A 23 48.81 -36.43 -63.91
C ALA A 23 48.96 -35.14 -64.73
N THR A 24 50.01 -35.05 -65.56
CA THR A 24 50.02 -34.30 -66.84
C THR A 24 51.36 -34.52 -67.57
N CYS A 25 51.28 -34.89 -68.85
CA CYS A 25 52.37 -35.04 -69.84
C CYS A 25 53.21 -36.34 -69.81
N SER A 26 52.61 -37.36 -70.43
CA SER A 26 53.20 -38.40 -71.30
C SER A 26 54.74 -38.41 -71.53
N LEU A 27 55.44 -39.33 -70.86
CA LEU A 27 56.62 -40.07 -71.33
C LEU A 27 56.64 -41.45 -70.64
N GLN A 28 56.88 -42.51 -71.41
CA GLN A 28 56.86 -43.94 -71.04
C GLN A 28 57.96 -44.37 -70.02
N PRO A 29 57.89 -45.56 -69.37
CA PRO A 29 57.67 -45.67 -67.94
C PRO A 29 58.91 -46.11 -67.12
N PHE A 30 59.10 -45.52 -65.94
CA PHE A 30 59.98 -46.05 -64.90
C PHE A 30 59.35 -47.31 -64.30
N SER A 31 60.07 -48.44 -64.34
CA SER A 31 59.61 -49.72 -63.76
C SER A 31 59.54 -49.70 -62.24
N SER A 32 60.13 -48.70 -61.59
CA SER A 32 59.88 -48.40 -60.18
C SER A 32 60.18 -46.95 -59.80
N VAL A 33 59.44 -46.41 -58.83
CA VAL A 33 59.70 -45.12 -58.17
C VAL A 33 60.03 -45.39 -56.70
N ARG A 34 61.16 -44.88 -56.20
CA ARG A 34 61.55 -44.96 -54.79
C ARG A 34 61.41 -43.59 -54.13
N VAL A 35 60.56 -43.50 -53.11
CA VAL A 35 60.35 -42.28 -52.32
C VAL A 35 61.14 -42.39 -51.03
N LYS A 36 62.02 -41.41 -50.76
CA LYS A 36 62.75 -41.27 -49.50
C LYS A 36 62.36 -39.95 -48.82
N ALA A 37 61.77 -40.02 -47.64
CA ALA A 37 61.37 -38.82 -46.89
C ALA A 37 61.53 -39.03 -45.38
N ARG A 38 61.91 -37.98 -44.66
CA ARG A 38 62.04 -37.97 -43.20
C ARG A 38 61.17 -36.90 -42.54
N PRO A 39 59.82 -36.97 -42.66
CA PRO A 39 58.97 -35.98 -42.03
C PRO A 39 59.00 -36.11 -40.51
N GLU A 40 59.08 -34.96 -39.84
CA GLU A 40 58.91 -34.80 -38.41
C GLU A 40 57.56 -34.11 -38.16
N VAL A 41 56.69 -34.75 -37.40
CA VAL A 41 55.34 -34.23 -37.09
C VAL A 41 55.30 -33.87 -35.61
N HIS A 42 54.86 -32.66 -35.29
CA HIS A 42 54.71 -32.19 -33.92
C HIS A 42 53.23 -31.92 -33.62
N LEU A 43 52.70 -32.52 -32.56
CA LEU A 43 51.31 -32.41 -32.14
C LEU A 43 51.23 -31.96 -30.66
N PRO A 44 50.71 -30.76 -30.35
CA PRO A 44 50.44 -30.38 -28.96
C PRO A 44 49.27 -31.21 -28.40
N LEU A 45 49.42 -31.78 -27.20
CA LEU A 45 48.38 -32.58 -26.52
C LEU A 45 47.60 -31.78 -25.46
N GLY A 46 48.11 -30.62 -25.04
CA GLY A 46 47.44 -29.72 -24.10
C GLY A 46 48.39 -29.16 -23.04
N SER A 47 47.92 -28.14 -22.32
CA SER A 47 48.64 -27.53 -21.20
C SER A 47 47.67 -27.14 -20.09
N ALA A 48 48.09 -27.33 -18.84
CA ALA A 48 47.40 -26.88 -17.65
C ALA A 48 48.32 -25.98 -16.81
N LYS A 49 47.74 -25.00 -16.13
CA LYS A 49 48.44 -24.08 -15.24
C LYS A 49 47.56 -23.86 -14.00
N ILE A 50 48.19 -23.94 -12.83
CA ILE A 50 47.61 -23.67 -11.53
C ILE A 50 48.50 -22.62 -10.86
N THR A 51 47.87 -21.60 -10.31
CA THR A 51 48.46 -20.45 -9.65
C THR A 51 47.76 -20.19 -8.33
N VAL A 52 48.31 -19.26 -7.55
CA VAL A 52 47.69 -18.77 -6.32
C VAL A 52 46.27 -18.25 -6.59
N SER A 53 46.04 -17.55 -7.70
CA SER A 53 44.72 -17.01 -8.04
C SER A 53 43.65 -18.08 -8.25
N ASP A 54 44.02 -19.26 -8.75
CA ASP A 54 43.08 -20.39 -8.88
C ASP A 54 42.66 -20.95 -7.51
N ILE A 55 43.53 -20.83 -6.48
CA ILE A 55 43.18 -21.17 -5.10
C ILE A 55 42.27 -20.09 -4.51
N GLU A 56 42.59 -18.81 -4.73
CA GLU A 56 41.79 -17.68 -4.25
C GLU A 56 40.37 -17.72 -4.81
N GLU A 57 40.19 -18.02 -6.09
CA GLU A 57 38.89 -18.19 -6.73
C GLU A 57 38.09 -19.31 -6.05
N LYS A 58 38.70 -20.48 -5.86
CA LYS A 58 38.03 -21.61 -5.18
C LYS A 58 37.69 -21.34 -3.71
N LEU A 59 38.57 -20.66 -2.98
CA LEU A 59 38.27 -20.24 -1.61
C LEU A 59 37.15 -19.20 -1.60
N GLY A 60 37.15 -18.29 -2.57
CA GLY A 60 36.07 -17.33 -2.83
C GLY A 60 34.73 -18.02 -3.05
N ASP A 61 34.66 -19.03 -3.92
CA ASP A 61 33.44 -19.81 -4.18
C ASP A 61 32.92 -20.51 -2.92
N ILE A 62 33.81 -21.09 -2.11
CA ILE A 62 33.45 -21.72 -0.83
C ILE A 62 32.87 -20.68 0.14
N ALA A 63 33.49 -19.49 0.19
CA ALA A 63 33.06 -18.38 1.03
C ALA A 63 31.80 -17.65 0.54
N ALA A 64 31.51 -17.67 -0.77
CA ALA A 64 30.44 -16.92 -1.43
C ALA A 64 29.09 -17.65 -1.52
N SER A 65 28.99 -18.89 -1.08
CA SER A 65 27.83 -19.79 -1.23
C SER A 65 26.50 -19.37 -0.53
N ASN A 66 26.36 -18.11 -0.08
CA ASN A 66 25.13 -17.54 0.51
C ASN A 66 24.77 -16.19 -0.13
N GLU A 67 24.20 -16.22 -1.35
CA GLU A 67 23.84 -15.03 -2.13
C GLU A 67 22.74 -14.14 -1.50
N ASP A 68 21.97 -14.62 -0.52
CA ASP A 68 20.83 -13.90 0.09
C ASP A 68 21.20 -12.98 1.27
N SER A 69 22.48 -12.78 1.55
CA SER A 69 22.95 -12.05 2.73
C SER A 69 23.45 -10.64 2.38
N SER A 70 22.96 -9.63 3.13
CA SER A 70 23.38 -8.23 2.98
C SER A 70 24.89 -8.08 3.19
N SER A 71 25.50 -7.04 2.61
CA SER A 71 26.97 -6.87 2.52
C SER A 71 27.78 -6.99 3.82
N GLY A 72 27.14 -6.93 5.00
CA GLY A 72 27.77 -7.07 6.31
C GLY A 72 27.95 -8.51 6.82
N THR A 73 27.36 -9.53 6.19
CA THR A 73 27.37 -10.94 6.65
C THR A 73 28.15 -11.90 5.75
N LYS A 74 28.88 -11.39 4.76
CA LYS A 74 29.71 -12.21 3.87
C LYS A 74 31.05 -12.55 4.51
N ALA A 75 31.50 -13.78 4.31
CA ALA A 75 32.83 -14.20 4.72
C ALA A 75 33.90 -13.42 3.94
N ARG A 76 35.00 -13.05 4.63
CA ARG A 76 36.11 -12.29 4.05
C ARG A 76 37.38 -13.10 4.10
N ILE A 77 38.16 -13.06 3.03
CA ILE A 77 39.40 -13.83 2.88
C ILE A 77 40.58 -12.87 2.78
N PHE A 78 41.59 -13.08 3.61
CA PHE A 78 42.83 -12.30 3.61
C PHE A 78 44.02 -13.24 3.45
N ARG A 79 45.01 -12.89 2.63
CA ARG A 79 46.32 -13.55 2.69
C ARG A 79 46.98 -13.22 4.02
N TYR A 80 47.73 -14.15 4.60
CA TYR A 80 48.35 -13.98 5.91
C TYR A 80 49.82 -14.34 5.91
N ALA A 81 50.65 -13.43 6.41
CA ALA A 81 52.06 -13.65 6.67
C ALA A 81 52.35 -13.39 8.16
N PRO A 82 52.42 -14.44 9.01
CA PRO A 82 52.65 -14.26 10.43
C PRO A 82 53.98 -13.55 10.68
N PRO A 83 54.02 -12.49 11.52
CA PRO A 83 55.23 -11.68 11.72
C PRO A 83 56.39 -12.46 12.34
N ASP A 84 56.07 -13.50 13.08
CA ASP A 84 56.94 -14.42 13.82
C ASP A 84 57.25 -15.71 13.05
N ALA A 85 56.78 -15.84 11.80
CA ALA A 85 57.11 -16.98 10.95
C ALA A 85 58.60 -16.99 10.57
N THR A 86 59.26 -18.14 10.77
CA THR A 86 60.67 -18.36 10.42
C THR A 86 60.83 -19.58 9.51
N GLY A 87 61.97 -19.67 8.81
CA GLY A 87 62.27 -20.81 7.94
C GLY A 87 61.23 -21.02 6.82
N GLU A 88 60.79 -22.27 6.63
CA GLU A 88 59.80 -22.63 5.60
C GLU A 88 58.40 -22.04 5.88
N ASP A 89 58.05 -21.75 7.13
CA ASP A 89 56.74 -21.16 7.48
C ASP A 89 56.58 -19.73 6.96
N LYS A 90 57.69 -18.98 6.84
CA LYS A 90 57.68 -17.61 6.30
C LYS A 90 57.28 -17.55 4.83
N ASN A 91 57.59 -18.60 4.09
CA ASN A 91 57.30 -18.68 2.65
C ASN A 91 56.03 -19.47 2.34
N GLN A 92 55.33 -20.00 3.35
CA GLN A 92 54.11 -20.75 3.16
C GLN A 92 52.93 -19.83 2.82
N LEU A 93 52.10 -20.25 1.86
CA LEU A 93 50.83 -19.64 1.56
C LEU A 93 49.85 -19.90 2.72
N ARG A 94 49.34 -18.84 3.34
CA ARG A 94 48.34 -18.92 4.41
C ARG A 94 47.21 -17.93 4.16
N TYR A 95 46.02 -18.28 4.60
CA TYR A 95 44.84 -17.42 4.56
C TYR A 95 44.23 -17.25 5.94
N LEU A 96 43.66 -16.08 6.19
CA LEU A 96 42.72 -15.84 7.27
C LEU A 96 41.33 -15.68 6.65
N ILE A 97 40.37 -16.46 7.14
CA ILE A 97 38.98 -16.36 6.70
C ILE A 97 38.13 -15.90 7.89
N HIS A 98 37.58 -14.70 7.78
CA HIS A 98 36.64 -14.13 8.74
C HIS A 98 35.22 -14.52 8.37
N TYR A 99 34.50 -15.13 9.31
CA TYR A 99 33.07 -15.42 9.23
C TYR A 99 32.32 -14.61 10.30
N PRO A 100 31.45 -13.67 9.89
CA PRO A 100 30.50 -13.04 10.80
C PRO A 100 29.34 -13.99 11.09
N VAL A 101 29.35 -14.59 12.28
CA VAL A 101 28.47 -15.72 12.61
C VAL A 101 27.09 -15.22 12.99
N GLN A 102 27.01 -14.31 13.97
CA GLN A 102 25.75 -13.86 14.55
C GLN A 102 25.93 -12.48 15.18
N SER A 103 24.91 -11.62 15.05
CA SER A 103 24.74 -10.45 15.90
C SER A 103 23.48 -10.60 16.76
N LEU A 104 23.59 -10.19 18.02
CA LEU A 104 22.52 -10.17 19.01
C LEU A 104 22.18 -8.72 19.32
N ASP A 105 21.21 -8.17 18.58
CA ASP A 105 20.77 -6.78 18.71
C ASP A 105 19.70 -6.67 19.81
N PHE A 106 19.98 -5.86 20.83
CA PHE A 106 19.04 -5.52 21.91
C PHE A 106 18.82 -4.00 21.98
N ASP A 107 19.04 -3.30 20.87
CA ASP A 107 18.73 -1.89 20.71
C ASP A 107 17.22 -1.65 20.80
N ILE A 108 16.77 -1.08 21.93
CA ILE A 108 15.37 -0.79 22.16
C ILE A 108 14.83 0.41 21.37
N SER A 109 15.71 1.24 20.81
CA SER A 109 15.32 2.43 20.03
C SER A 109 14.66 2.07 18.70
N ASN A 110 14.90 0.85 18.20
CA ASN A 110 14.21 0.30 17.04
C ASN A 110 12.72 0.02 17.29
N TYR A 111 12.33 -0.11 18.56
CA TYR A 111 10.97 -0.48 18.96
C TYR A 111 10.21 0.68 19.60
N PHE A 112 10.92 1.73 20.04
CA PHE A 112 10.36 2.85 20.77
C PHE A 112 11.03 4.18 20.40
N GLY A 113 10.24 5.28 20.35
CA GLY A 113 10.73 6.63 20.06
C GLY A 113 10.47 7.12 18.63
N GLU A 114 11.03 8.28 18.24
CA GLU A 114 10.80 8.91 16.92
C GLU A 114 11.27 8.03 15.75
N ASN A 115 12.30 7.21 15.94
CA ASN A 115 12.80 6.29 14.91
C ASN A 115 11.86 5.10 14.64
N ALA A 116 10.96 4.77 15.57
CA ALA A 116 9.93 3.74 15.38
C ALA A 116 8.75 4.21 14.51
N VAL A 117 8.65 5.52 14.25
CA VAL A 117 7.56 6.14 13.49
C VAL A 117 7.72 5.91 11.98
N SER A 118 8.92 5.56 11.50
CA SER A 118 9.16 5.27 10.07
C SER A 118 8.83 3.83 9.62
N SER A 119 8.46 2.93 10.53
CA SER A 119 8.31 1.49 10.25
C SER A 119 6.89 0.93 10.44
N ASP A 120 5.85 1.75 10.52
CA ASP A 120 4.45 1.34 10.80
C ASP A 120 4.24 0.55 12.12
N THR A 121 5.27 0.45 12.97
CA THR A 121 5.28 -0.34 14.22
C THR A 121 5.03 0.49 15.50
N GLY A 122 4.79 1.80 15.39
CA GLY A 122 4.65 2.71 16.53
C GLY A 122 3.24 2.75 17.14
N LEU A 123 3.17 2.83 18.47
CA LEU A 123 1.95 3.15 19.25
C LEU A 123 1.38 4.57 18.97
N SER A 124 2.01 5.36 18.11
CA SER A 124 1.54 6.68 17.70
C SER A 124 0.22 6.62 16.94
N TYR A 125 -0.59 7.67 17.08
CA TYR A 125 -1.93 7.73 16.52
C TYR A 125 -2.27 9.13 16.01
N LYS A 126 -3.02 9.20 14.89
CA LYS A 126 -3.48 10.45 14.31
C LYS A 126 -4.95 10.34 13.87
N VAL A 127 -5.79 11.26 14.32
CA VAL A 127 -7.16 11.50 13.81
C VAL A 127 -7.17 12.82 13.09
N ASP A 128 -7.75 12.81 11.89
CA ASP A 128 -8.19 14.03 11.23
C ASP A 128 -9.70 13.87 10.98
N GLU A 129 -10.52 14.59 11.74
CA GLU A 129 -11.98 14.59 11.62
C GLU A 129 -12.51 15.92 11.09
N LYS A 130 -13.61 15.80 10.34
CA LYS A 130 -14.29 16.93 9.71
C LYS A 130 -15.76 16.93 10.11
N ILE A 131 -16.21 18.04 10.70
CA ILE A 131 -17.61 18.31 11.01
C ILE A 131 -18.09 19.32 9.95
N SER A 132 -18.94 18.84 9.03
CA SER A 132 -19.47 19.66 7.94
C SER A 132 -20.88 20.12 8.29
N ILE A 133 -21.12 21.42 8.23
CA ILE A 133 -22.44 22.01 8.52
C ILE A 133 -22.92 22.66 7.22
N PRO A 134 -23.92 22.09 6.53
CA PRO A 134 -24.33 22.59 5.22
C PRO A 134 -24.90 24.00 5.33
N THR A 135 -24.85 24.75 4.24
CA THR A 135 -25.64 25.98 4.09
C THR A 135 -27.13 25.62 4.14
N LEU A 136 -27.89 26.32 4.98
CA LEU A 136 -29.32 26.07 5.16
C LEU A 136 -30.13 27.19 4.50
N ASP A 137 -29.99 27.27 3.18
CA ASP A 137 -30.69 28.23 2.33
C ASP A 137 -31.54 27.46 1.32
N THR A 138 -32.84 27.71 1.30
CA THR A 138 -33.74 27.14 0.30
C THR A 138 -34.71 28.20 -0.22
N THR A 139 -35.08 28.09 -1.49
CA THR A 139 -36.16 28.87 -2.08
C THR A 139 -36.98 27.93 -2.95
N GLU A 140 -38.25 27.76 -2.59
CA GLU A 140 -39.18 26.92 -3.33
C GLU A 140 -40.40 27.76 -3.76
N SER A 141 -40.83 27.52 -4.99
CA SER A 141 -41.97 28.22 -5.60
C SER A 141 -43.15 27.27 -5.72
N PHE A 142 -44.33 27.74 -5.31
CA PHE A 142 -45.54 26.91 -5.31
C PHE A 142 -46.72 27.64 -5.90
N THR A 143 -47.65 26.88 -6.48
CA THR A 143 -48.92 27.41 -6.97
C THR A 143 -49.86 27.65 -5.80
N ILE A 144 -50.42 28.86 -5.74
CA ILE A 144 -51.17 29.34 -4.59
C ILE A 144 -52.68 29.44 -4.87
N VAL A 145 -53.05 30.08 -5.98
CA VAL A 145 -54.44 30.42 -6.31
C VAL A 145 -54.67 30.29 -7.80
N GLU A 146 -55.71 29.53 -8.15
CA GLU A 146 -56.23 29.45 -9.52
C GLU A 146 -56.98 30.75 -9.89
N PRO A 147 -56.85 31.25 -11.13
CA PRO A 147 -57.51 32.49 -11.56
C PRO A 147 -59.03 32.51 -11.31
N ASP A 148 -59.68 31.34 -11.34
CA ASP A 148 -61.12 31.19 -11.14
C ASP A 148 -61.56 31.50 -9.70
N VAL A 149 -60.70 31.27 -8.69
CA VAL A 149 -60.99 31.60 -7.28
C VAL A 149 -61.04 33.11 -7.10
N ILE A 150 -60.10 33.83 -7.69
CA ILE A 150 -60.05 35.30 -7.67
C ILE A 150 -61.27 35.86 -8.40
N ASN A 151 -61.60 35.29 -9.56
CA ASN A 151 -62.80 35.64 -10.32
C ASN A 151 -64.07 35.47 -9.46
N ALA A 152 -64.23 34.33 -8.79
CA ALA A 152 -65.39 34.07 -7.93
C ALA A 152 -65.48 35.07 -6.79
N LYS A 153 -64.36 35.41 -6.12
CA LYS A 153 -64.31 36.39 -5.04
C LYS A 153 -64.59 37.82 -5.48
N LEU A 154 -64.11 38.21 -6.67
CA LEU A 154 -64.45 39.51 -7.27
C LEU A 154 -65.93 39.59 -7.64
N LEU A 155 -66.49 38.54 -8.26
CA LEU A 155 -67.93 38.49 -8.56
C LEU A 155 -68.78 38.47 -7.28
N GLU A 156 -68.35 37.77 -6.24
CA GLU A 156 -68.97 37.80 -4.92
C GLU A 156 -68.98 39.24 -4.40
N ALA A 157 -67.84 39.96 -4.41
CA ALA A 157 -67.76 41.35 -3.98
C ALA A 157 -68.67 42.29 -4.80
N PHE A 158 -68.70 42.12 -6.12
CA PHE A 158 -69.54 42.94 -7.01
C PHE A 158 -71.03 42.66 -6.87
N ASN A 159 -71.41 41.42 -6.51
CA ASN A 159 -72.80 41.02 -6.31
C ASN A 159 -73.29 41.24 -4.86
N ASN A 160 -72.39 41.25 -3.87
CA ASN A 160 -72.72 41.36 -2.43
C ASN A 160 -72.68 42.78 -1.89
N ALA A 161 -72.03 43.73 -2.56
CA ALA A 161 -72.07 45.13 -2.12
C ALA A 161 -73.55 45.52 -1.93
N GLU A 162 -73.91 46.06 -0.76
CA GLU A 162 -75.29 46.43 -0.37
C GLU A 162 -75.98 47.41 -1.34
N THR A 163 -75.29 47.81 -2.40
CA THR A 163 -75.80 48.52 -3.56
C THR A 163 -76.50 47.59 -4.55
N SER A 164 -77.73 47.22 -4.22
CA SER A 164 -78.81 47.36 -5.21
C SER A 164 -80.17 47.21 -4.51
N THR A 165 -80.60 48.24 -3.77
CA THR A 165 -82.03 48.56 -3.82
C THR A 165 -82.30 49.05 -5.23
N LEU A 166 -82.34 48.11 -6.19
CA LEU A 166 -82.85 48.40 -7.51
C LEU A 166 -84.23 49.05 -7.31
N PRO A 167 -84.54 50.11 -8.07
CA PRO A 167 -85.84 50.77 -8.00
C PRO A 167 -86.96 49.76 -7.91
N SER A 168 -87.74 49.81 -6.83
CA SER A 168 -88.92 48.98 -6.69
C SER A 168 -90.06 49.56 -7.51
N ILE A 169 -90.91 48.69 -8.06
CA ILE A 169 -92.09 49.10 -8.81
C ILE A 169 -93.31 48.76 -7.98
N ASP A 170 -94.13 49.77 -7.67
CA ASP A 170 -95.39 49.56 -6.96
C ASP A 170 -96.49 49.10 -7.92
N ILE A 171 -97.20 48.06 -7.52
CA ILE A 171 -98.37 47.51 -8.20
C ILE A 171 -99.62 48.10 -7.53
N PRO A 172 -100.40 48.94 -8.22
CA PRO A 172 -101.63 49.49 -7.68
C PRO A 172 -102.67 48.40 -7.33
N VAL A 173 -103.42 48.60 -6.26
CA VAL A 173 -104.57 47.75 -5.90
C VAL A 173 -105.61 47.79 -7.03
N GLY A 174 -106.14 46.62 -7.41
CA GLY A 174 -107.10 46.48 -8.52
C GLY A 174 -106.47 46.25 -9.91
N THR A 175 -105.14 46.12 -10.00
CA THR A 175 -104.44 45.80 -11.26
C THR A 175 -104.89 44.42 -11.79
N PRO A 176 -105.32 44.30 -13.07
CA PRO A 176 -105.74 43.03 -13.64
C PRO A 176 -104.55 42.11 -13.96
N SER A 177 -104.77 40.79 -13.89
CA SER A 177 -103.81 39.80 -14.40
C SER A 177 -103.61 39.98 -15.91
N GLY A 178 -102.36 39.88 -16.38
CA GLY A 178 -101.97 40.19 -17.75
C GLY A 178 -101.65 41.68 -18.00
N HIS A 179 -101.66 42.53 -16.97
CA HIS A 179 -101.29 43.93 -17.11
C HIS A 179 -99.79 44.08 -17.40
N SER A 180 -99.47 44.83 -18.45
CA SER A 180 -98.11 45.16 -18.85
C SER A 180 -97.74 46.58 -18.43
N MET A 181 -96.56 46.72 -17.81
CA MET A 181 -96.00 48.00 -17.38
C MET A 181 -94.59 48.18 -17.93
N PRO A 182 -94.21 49.40 -18.35
CA PRO A 182 -92.84 49.67 -18.78
C PRO A 182 -91.89 49.58 -17.58
N ILE A 183 -90.72 48.97 -17.80
CA ILE A 183 -89.61 49.00 -16.85
C ILE A 183 -88.53 49.93 -17.41
N ASP A 184 -88.01 50.80 -16.55
CA ASP A 184 -86.84 51.65 -16.80
C ASP A 184 -86.04 51.72 -15.50
N ILE A 185 -85.06 50.83 -15.37
CA ILE A 185 -84.34 50.58 -14.12
C ILE A 185 -82.86 50.85 -14.36
N THR A 186 -82.25 51.70 -13.53
CA THR A 186 -80.80 51.88 -13.53
C THR A 186 -80.18 50.90 -12.53
N ILE A 187 -79.29 50.04 -13.00
CA ILE A 187 -78.48 49.11 -12.21
C ILE A 187 -77.13 49.79 -11.99
N ASN A 188 -76.78 50.06 -10.74
CA ASN A 188 -75.48 50.62 -10.37
C ASN A 188 -74.72 49.61 -9.53
N PHE A 189 -73.71 48.98 -10.12
CA PHE A 189 -72.76 48.18 -9.37
C PHE A 189 -71.84 49.07 -8.55
N ALA A 190 -71.54 48.65 -7.32
CA ALA A 190 -70.41 49.15 -6.57
C ALA A 190 -69.19 48.24 -6.79
N GLY A 191 -68.01 48.82 -6.63
CA GLY A 191 -66.75 48.08 -6.58
C GLY A 191 -65.96 48.00 -7.88
N PHE A 192 -66.45 48.51 -9.01
CA PHE A 192 -65.67 48.70 -10.25
C PHE A 192 -66.15 49.92 -11.05
N GLU A 193 -65.34 50.38 -12.02
CA GLU A 193 -65.75 51.39 -13.01
C GLU A 193 -66.11 50.75 -14.36
N GLU A 194 -65.29 49.79 -14.80
CA GLU A 194 -65.44 49.08 -16.08
C GLU A 194 -65.04 47.61 -15.93
N LEU A 195 -65.84 46.69 -16.49
CA LEU A 195 -65.51 45.27 -16.62
C LEU A 195 -65.44 44.88 -18.08
N THR A 196 -64.41 44.11 -18.44
CA THR A 196 -64.31 43.36 -19.69
C THR A 196 -64.45 41.87 -19.38
N LEU A 197 -65.39 41.21 -20.05
CA LEU A 197 -65.85 39.87 -19.69
C LEU A 197 -65.49 38.84 -20.78
N GLU A 198 -65.34 37.57 -20.41
CA GLU A 198 -65.17 36.46 -21.36
C GLU A 198 -66.53 35.95 -21.88
N TYR A 199 -66.49 35.19 -22.98
CA TYR A 199 -67.68 34.58 -23.58
C TYR A 199 -68.42 33.68 -22.58
N GLY A 200 -69.76 33.75 -22.58
CA GLY A 200 -70.61 32.98 -21.67
C GLY A 200 -70.97 33.72 -20.38
N THR A 201 -70.52 34.95 -20.19
CA THR A 201 -70.92 35.81 -19.07
C THR A 201 -72.34 36.34 -19.26
N SER A 202 -73.12 36.42 -18.18
CA SER A 202 -74.49 36.93 -18.21
C SER A 202 -74.85 37.73 -16.97
N LEU A 203 -75.77 38.67 -17.14
CA LEU A 203 -76.44 39.37 -16.05
C LEU A 203 -77.86 38.82 -15.93
N THR A 204 -78.24 38.29 -14.77
CA THR A 204 -79.60 37.83 -14.49
C THR A 204 -80.28 38.82 -13.55
N LEU A 205 -81.49 39.25 -13.91
CA LEU A 205 -82.37 40.04 -13.06
C LEU A 205 -83.50 39.14 -12.56
N LEU A 206 -83.70 39.09 -11.25
CA LEU A 206 -84.80 38.44 -10.58
C LEU A 206 -85.75 39.51 -10.04
N ALA A 207 -87.04 39.41 -10.38
CA ALA A 207 -88.11 40.13 -9.70
C ALA A 207 -88.58 39.31 -8.49
N GLU A 208 -88.52 39.93 -7.31
CA GLU A 208 -89.09 39.42 -6.07
C GLU A 208 -90.49 40.03 -5.92
N LEU A 209 -91.54 39.23 -6.14
CA LEU A 209 -92.94 39.66 -6.13
C LEU A 209 -93.68 39.24 -4.85
N PRO A 210 -94.82 39.89 -4.53
CA PRO A 210 -95.73 39.42 -3.48
C PRO A 210 -96.24 37.99 -3.72
N ALA A 211 -96.57 37.28 -2.62
CA ALA A 211 -96.98 35.88 -2.67
C ALA A 211 -98.17 35.64 -3.62
N GLY A 212 -98.02 34.70 -4.56
CA GLY A 212 -99.04 34.33 -5.54
C GLY A 212 -99.06 35.20 -6.82
N MET A 213 -98.16 36.17 -6.95
CA MET A 213 -97.92 36.90 -8.20
C MET A 213 -96.73 36.31 -8.97
N THR A 214 -96.76 36.46 -10.29
CA THR A 214 -95.63 36.17 -11.19
C THR A 214 -95.45 37.32 -12.18
N CYS A 215 -94.30 37.38 -12.84
CA CYS A 215 -94.07 38.28 -13.95
C CYS A 215 -93.32 37.61 -15.10
N SER A 216 -93.49 38.20 -16.28
CA SER A 216 -92.74 37.88 -17.48
C SER A 216 -92.20 39.16 -18.09
N PHE A 217 -91.01 39.08 -18.70
CA PHE A 217 -90.38 40.22 -19.36
C PHE A 217 -90.48 40.05 -20.88
N SER A 218 -90.80 41.13 -21.58
CA SER A 218 -90.75 41.23 -23.04
C SER A 218 -90.03 42.51 -23.46
N ASP A 219 -89.37 42.48 -24.61
CA ASP A 219 -88.60 43.61 -25.16
C ASP A 219 -87.56 44.18 -24.17
N ALA A 220 -87.08 43.36 -23.24
CA ALA A 220 -86.10 43.75 -22.24
C ALA A 220 -84.76 44.00 -22.92
N LYS A 221 -84.16 45.14 -22.66
CA LYS A 221 -82.88 45.59 -23.22
C LYS A 221 -82.03 46.18 -22.11
N LEU A 222 -80.80 45.70 -22.00
CA LEU A 222 -79.80 46.25 -21.11
C LEU A 222 -78.84 47.11 -21.91
N THR A 223 -78.63 48.36 -21.50
CA THR A 223 -77.70 49.28 -22.16
C THR A 223 -76.54 49.64 -21.24
N SER A 224 -75.33 49.61 -21.78
CA SER A 224 -74.09 49.94 -21.06
C SER A 224 -73.01 50.36 -22.05
N ASN A 225 -72.29 51.46 -21.78
CA ASN A 225 -71.24 51.98 -22.66
C ASN A 225 -71.63 52.10 -24.16
N GLY A 226 -72.88 52.47 -24.45
CA GLY A 226 -73.41 52.58 -25.82
C GLY A 226 -73.78 51.25 -26.49
N ASN A 227 -73.54 50.12 -25.83
CA ASN A 227 -73.93 48.79 -26.28
C ASN A 227 -75.33 48.43 -25.75
N THR A 228 -76.08 47.63 -26.50
CA THR A 228 -77.41 47.11 -26.11
C THR A 228 -77.39 45.59 -26.15
N PHE A 229 -77.88 44.96 -25.08
CA PHE A 229 -78.00 43.51 -24.93
C PHE A 229 -79.46 43.14 -24.81
N ASP A 230 -79.93 42.23 -25.67
CA ASP A 230 -81.31 41.76 -25.63
C ASP A 230 -81.51 40.76 -24.47
N GLY A 231 -82.62 40.93 -23.75
CA GLY A 231 -83.00 40.13 -22.60
C GLY A 231 -83.79 38.90 -23.03
N TYR A 232 -83.37 37.74 -22.53
CA TYR A 232 -84.07 36.48 -22.68
C TYR A 232 -84.85 36.15 -21.41
N ASN A 233 -86.17 36.05 -21.53
CA ASN A 233 -87.05 35.67 -20.42
C ASN A 233 -86.85 34.19 -20.08
N LEU A 234 -86.49 33.92 -18.82
CA LEU A 234 -86.21 32.55 -18.34
C LEU A 234 -87.42 31.88 -17.68
N GLY A 235 -88.56 32.57 -17.60
CA GLY A 235 -89.66 32.19 -16.71
C GLY A 235 -89.29 32.38 -15.24
N GLN A 236 -90.25 32.14 -14.33
CA GLN A 236 -90.04 32.26 -12.88
C GLN A 236 -89.52 33.66 -12.48
N ASP A 237 -90.12 34.70 -13.06
CA ASP A 237 -89.87 36.10 -12.67
C ASP A 237 -88.43 36.58 -12.96
N LYS A 238 -87.75 35.97 -13.93
CA LYS A 238 -86.36 36.26 -14.30
C LYS A 238 -86.18 36.66 -15.76
N VAL A 239 -85.23 37.56 -16.00
CA VAL A 239 -84.69 37.88 -17.33
C VAL A 239 -83.17 37.82 -17.29
N ARG A 240 -82.56 37.24 -18.33
CA ARG A 240 -81.11 37.12 -18.47
C ARG A 240 -80.61 37.88 -19.70
N PHE A 241 -79.53 38.62 -19.52
CA PHE A 241 -78.81 39.32 -20.58
C PHE A 241 -77.46 38.63 -20.80
N SER A 242 -77.27 38.02 -21.97
CA SER A 242 -75.98 37.45 -22.35
C SER A 242 -75.05 38.56 -22.85
N ILE A 243 -73.83 38.59 -22.33
CA ILE A 243 -72.82 39.58 -22.72
C ILE A 243 -71.93 38.92 -23.79
N TYR A 244 -72.07 39.38 -25.04
CA TYR A 244 -71.42 38.78 -26.21
C TYR A 244 -70.03 39.38 -26.49
N ASN A 245 -69.14 38.57 -27.09
CA ASN A 245 -67.73 38.94 -27.34
C ASN A 245 -67.52 40.22 -28.17
N SER A 246 -68.44 40.57 -29.07
CA SER A 246 -68.32 41.77 -29.91
C SER A 246 -68.48 43.09 -29.13
N TYR A 247 -69.10 43.03 -27.96
CA TYR A 247 -69.42 44.15 -27.07
C TYR A 247 -69.31 43.68 -25.60
N ASN A 248 -68.12 43.22 -25.19
CA ASN A 248 -67.92 42.50 -23.92
C ASN A 248 -67.54 43.40 -22.73
N THR A 249 -67.67 44.72 -22.88
CA THR A 249 -67.34 45.70 -21.85
C THR A 249 -68.60 46.34 -21.28
N ILE A 250 -68.72 46.35 -19.96
CA ILE A 250 -69.81 47.02 -19.23
C ILE A 250 -69.27 48.06 -18.26
N SER A 251 -69.96 49.18 -18.13
CA SER A 251 -69.76 50.20 -17.09
C SER A 251 -70.45 49.80 -15.79
N LYS A 252 -70.03 50.43 -14.69
CA LYS A 252 -70.69 50.30 -13.38
C LYS A 252 -72.19 50.65 -13.38
N SER A 253 -72.60 51.55 -14.26
CA SER A 253 -74.00 51.96 -14.43
C SER A 253 -74.55 51.35 -15.72
N LEU A 254 -75.67 50.64 -15.61
CA LEU A 254 -76.38 50.02 -16.72
C LEU A 254 -77.85 50.46 -16.66
N ARG A 255 -78.48 50.63 -17.81
CA ARG A 255 -79.91 50.98 -17.89
C ARG A 255 -80.69 49.85 -18.56
N LEU A 256 -81.63 49.30 -17.81
CA LEU A 256 -82.57 48.28 -18.25
C LEU A 256 -83.87 48.95 -18.69
N THR A 257 -84.32 48.70 -19.91
CA THR A 257 -85.62 49.12 -20.43
C THR A 257 -86.40 47.92 -20.96
N GLY A 258 -87.72 47.91 -20.85
CA GLY A 258 -88.54 46.85 -21.43
C GLY A 258 -89.98 46.89 -20.94
N THR A 259 -90.69 45.77 -21.08
CA THR A 259 -92.06 45.62 -20.57
C THR A 259 -92.12 44.44 -19.61
N MET A 260 -92.69 44.64 -18.43
CA MET A 260 -92.98 43.60 -17.44
C MET A 260 -94.49 43.33 -17.43
N THR A 261 -94.88 42.10 -17.70
CA THR A 261 -96.28 41.64 -17.68
C THR A 261 -96.54 40.81 -16.42
N LEU A 262 -97.48 41.26 -15.60
CA LEU A 262 -97.84 40.64 -14.33
C LEU A 262 -98.88 39.51 -14.52
N GLY A 263 -98.77 38.46 -13.72
CA GLY A 263 -99.69 37.32 -13.69
C GLY A 263 -100.00 36.85 -12.26
N GLY A 264 -100.99 35.96 -12.12
CA GLY A 264 -101.42 35.43 -10.82
C GLY A 264 -102.39 36.35 -10.06
N SER A 265 -102.28 36.38 -8.72
CA SER A 265 -103.18 37.10 -7.81
C SER A 265 -102.87 38.59 -7.67
N VAL A 266 -102.82 39.33 -8.79
CA VAL A 266 -102.30 40.71 -8.88
C VAL A 266 -103.18 41.77 -8.16
N SER A 267 -104.47 41.49 -7.96
CA SER A 267 -105.47 42.49 -7.52
C SER A 267 -105.24 43.05 -6.12
N SER A 268 -104.48 42.37 -5.25
CA SER A 268 -104.12 42.84 -3.91
C SER A 268 -103.08 43.97 -3.90
N GLY A 269 -102.45 44.26 -5.05
CA GLY A 269 -101.33 45.20 -5.14
C GLY A 269 -100.10 44.71 -4.35
N GLY A 270 -99.07 45.56 -4.30
CA GLY A 270 -97.81 45.28 -3.58
C GLY A 270 -96.63 45.94 -4.25
N THR A 271 -95.41 45.50 -3.91
CA THR A 271 -94.17 46.09 -4.43
C THR A 271 -93.30 45.00 -5.04
N VAL A 272 -92.86 45.19 -6.28
CA VAL A 272 -91.85 44.35 -6.92
C VAL A 272 -90.47 44.89 -6.58
N ARG A 273 -89.62 44.04 -6.02
CA ARG A 273 -88.20 44.36 -5.81
C ARG A 273 -87.38 43.62 -6.84
N PHE A 274 -86.21 44.16 -7.18
CA PHE A 274 -85.33 43.50 -8.15
C PHE A 274 -83.99 43.19 -7.51
N ARG A 275 -83.42 42.07 -7.91
CA ARG A 275 -82.05 41.66 -7.59
C ARG A 275 -81.33 41.34 -8.88
N SER A 276 -80.13 41.88 -9.05
CA SER A 276 -79.24 41.55 -10.17
C SER A 276 -78.12 40.62 -9.71
N THR A 277 -77.74 39.67 -10.56
CA THR A 277 -76.60 38.77 -10.34
C THR A 277 -75.76 38.70 -11.61
N LEU A 278 -74.51 39.10 -11.52
CA LEU A 278 -73.51 38.96 -12.56
C LEU A 278 -72.81 37.60 -12.42
N GLU A 279 -72.85 36.78 -13.47
CA GLU A 279 -72.25 35.44 -13.52
C GLU A 279 -71.34 35.32 -14.74
N GLY A 280 -70.14 34.75 -14.58
CA GLY A 280 -69.24 34.44 -15.69
C GLY A 280 -67.78 34.64 -15.33
N THR A 281 -66.98 35.12 -16.27
CA THR A 281 -65.53 35.28 -16.07
C THR A 281 -65.07 36.67 -16.46
N ILE A 282 -64.44 37.36 -15.51
CA ILE A 282 -63.82 38.67 -15.67
C ILE A 282 -62.48 38.48 -16.36
N LYS A 283 -62.33 39.06 -17.55
CA LYS A 283 -61.05 39.14 -18.27
C LYS A 283 -60.20 40.29 -17.73
N GLU A 284 -60.82 41.45 -17.52
CA GLU A 284 -60.20 42.64 -16.95
C GLU A 284 -61.24 43.47 -16.19
N ALA A 285 -60.83 44.10 -15.10
CA ALA A 285 -61.63 45.04 -14.32
C ALA A 285 -60.79 46.28 -13.99
N LYS A 286 -61.36 47.46 -14.20
CA LYS A 286 -60.70 48.75 -13.92
C LYS A 286 -61.46 49.55 -12.88
N GLY A 287 -60.73 50.36 -12.12
CA GLY A 287 -61.29 51.18 -11.05
C GLY A 287 -61.88 50.36 -9.92
N VAL A 288 -61.28 49.19 -9.65
CA VAL A 288 -61.80 48.23 -8.69
C VAL A 288 -61.55 48.70 -7.27
N ASN A 289 -62.61 48.76 -6.46
CA ASN A 289 -62.55 49.00 -5.03
C ASN A 289 -63.22 47.83 -4.33
N ALA A 290 -62.42 46.93 -3.79
CA ALA A 290 -62.90 45.71 -3.15
C ALA A 290 -61.92 45.27 -2.05
N HIS A 291 -62.46 44.56 -1.07
CA HIS A 291 -61.69 43.94 0.00
C HIS A 291 -62.01 42.45 -0.03
N LEU A 292 -60.98 41.62 -0.27
CA LEU A 292 -61.10 40.18 -0.35
C LEU A 292 -60.46 39.57 0.89
N GLU A 293 -61.30 39.35 1.91
CA GLU A 293 -60.88 38.80 3.19
C GLU A 293 -60.65 37.29 3.11
N HIS A 294 -59.69 36.80 3.91
CA HIS A 294 -59.47 35.38 4.19
C HIS A 294 -59.32 34.52 2.91
N LEU A 295 -58.53 35.02 1.95
CA LEU A 295 -58.15 34.24 0.79
C LEU A 295 -57.22 33.11 1.25
N THR A 296 -57.81 31.93 1.47
CA THR A 296 -57.07 30.71 1.73
C THR A 296 -56.55 30.15 0.42
N LEU A 297 -55.27 29.88 0.44
CA LEU A 297 -54.49 29.39 -0.68
C LEU A 297 -54.56 27.87 -0.64
N GLY A 298 -54.81 27.23 -1.78
CA GLY A 298 -55.23 25.83 -1.82
C GLY A 298 -54.34 24.89 -0.97
N GLY A 299 -54.95 24.19 -0.01
CA GLY A 299 -54.35 23.11 0.77
C GLY A 299 -53.13 23.45 1.64
N VAL A 300 -52.81 22.56 2.59
CA VAL A 300 -51.52 22.59 3.28
C VAL A 300 -50.45 22.16 2.29
N GLN A 301 -49.36 22.90 2.25
CA GLN A 301 -48.23 22.63 1.37
C GLN A 301 -46.99 22.26 2.18
N THR A 302 -46.03 21.56 1.55
CA THR A 302 -44.83 21.04 2.22
C THR A 302 -43.54 21.48 1.53
N VAL A 303 -42.55 21.89 2.32
CA VAL A 303 -41.16 22.18 1.91
C VAL A 303 -40.21 21.21 2.60
N GLU A 304 -39.20 20.72 1.89
CA GLU A 304 -38.11 19.95 2.49
C GLU A 304 -36.99 20.88 2.98
N LEU A 305 -36.59 20.74 4.25
CA LEU A 305 -35.45 21.43 4.82
C LEU A 305 -34.15 20.67 4.50
N PRO A 306 -33.07 21.36 4.07
CA PRO A 306 -31.79 20.73 3.74
C PRO A 306 -30.97 20.36 4.99
N LEU A 307 -31.60 19.70 5.99
CA LEU A 307 -30.92 19.26 7.21
C LEU A 307 -30.06 18.01 6.94
N PRO A 308 -28.84 17.94 7.49
CA PRO A 308 -28.00 16.76 7.36
C PRO A 308 -28.60 15.57 8.14
N ASP A 309 -28.23 14.33 7.76
CA ASP A 309 -28.83 13.12 8.32
C ASP A 309 -28.51 12.89 9.81
N ASP A 310 -27.42 13.48 10.28
CA ASP A 310 -27.01 13.46 11.68
C ASP A 310 -27.66 14.60 12.51
N PHE A 311 -28.45 15.48 11.90
CA PHE A 311 -29.14 16.57 12.60
C PHE A 311 -30.15 16.04 13.61
N LYS A 312 -30.16 16.62 14.82
CA LYS A 312 -31.14 16.29 15.85
C LYS A 312 -32.04 17.43 16.28
N LYS A 313 -31.44 18.58 16.60
CA LYS A 313 -32.16 19.78 16.98
C LYS A 313 -31.22 20.97 16.96
N ALA A 314 -31.79 22.17 16.84
CA ALA A 314 -31.02 23.39 16.98
C ALA A 314 -31.86 24.54 17.52
N THR A 315 -31.20 25.55 18.07
CA THR A 315 -31.78 26.87 18.37
C THR A 315 -31.13 27.88 17.43
N ILE A 316 -31.94 28.58 16.64
CA ILE A 316 -31.49 29.53 15.62
C ILE A 316 -31.00 30.80 16.32
N GLU A 317 -29.79 31.24 16.00
CA GLU A 317 -29.28 32.55 16.42
C GLU A 317 -29.61 33.60 15.37
N LYS A 318 -29.33 33.27 14.10
CA LYS A 318 -29.50 34.16 12.98
C LYS A 318 -30.09 33.42 11.79
N GLY A 319 -31.23 33.89 11.34
CA GLY A 319 -31.94 33.34 10.21
C GLY A 319 -33.16 34.19 9.89
N SER A 320 -33.64 34.03 8.66
CA SER A 320 -34.86 34.69 8.21
C SER A 320 -35.65 33.82 7.27
N LEU A 321 -36.96 34.01 7.28
CA LEU A 321 -37.89 33.42 6.34
C LEU A 321 -38.61 34.53 5.59
N LYS A 322 -38.93 34.34 4.32
CA LYS A 322 -39.68 35.32 3.54
C LYS A 322 -40.66 34.61 2.61
N PHE A 323 -41.91 35.06 2.68
CA PHE A 323 -42.99 34.67 1.78
C PHE A 323 -43.29 35.82 0.82
N ALA A 324 -43.18 35.57 -0.49
CA ALA A 324 -43.41 36.56 -1.53
C ALA A 324 -44.33 35.98 -2.61
N ILE A 325 -45.17 36.82 -3.23
CA ILE A 325 -46.00 36.45 -4.37
C ILE A 325 -45.54 37.30 -5.55
N GLN A 326 -45.34 36.66 -6.70
CA GLN A 326 -45.05 37.38 -7.93
C GLN A 326 -46.35 37.96 -8.49
N GLN A 327 -46.48 39.29 -8.45
CA GLN A 327 -47.68 39.95 -8.97
C GLN A 327 -47.76 39.79 -10.51
N PRO A 328 -48.90 39.36 -11.07
CA PRO A 328 -49.09 39.25 -12.51
C PRO A 328 -48.91 40.57 -13.24
N GLU A 329 -48.45 40.49 -14.48
CA GLU A 329 -48.37 41.64 -15.38
C GLU A 329 -49.77 42.25 -15.60
N GLY A 330 -49.86 43.59 -15.52
CA GLY A 330 -51.10 44.34 -15.69
C GLY A 330 -51.91 44.53 -14.41
N TRP A 331 -51.45 44.03 -13.27
CA TRP A 331 -52.02 44.36 -11.96
C TRP A 331 -51.50 45.71 -11.45
N SER A 332 -52.39 46.55 -10.92
CA SER A 332 -52.03 47.83 -10.31
C SER A 332 -53.02 48.20 -9.22
N GLY A 333 -52.59 48.86 -8.13
CA GLY A 333 -53.49 49.27 -7.04
C GLY A 333 -53.98 48.12 -6.16
N ILE A 334 -53.24 47.00 -6.15
CA ILE A 334 -53.55 45.80 -5.36
C ILE A 334 -52.51 45.66 -4.25
N ASP A 335 -52.94 45.80 -3.00
CA ASP A 335 -52.15 45.54 -1.80
C ASP A 335 -52.47 44.14 -1.27
N ILE A 336 -51.43 43.37 -0.94
CA ILE A 336 -51.57 42.01 -0.42
C ILE A 336 -50.85 41.94 0.92
N LYS A 337 -51.57 41.53 1.95
CA LYS A 337 -51.01 41.17 3.25
C LYS A 337 -51.15 39.67 3.45
N GLU A 338 -50.26 39.11 4.24
CA GLU A 338 -50.19 37.66 4.49
C GLU A 338 -50.09 37.36 5.99
N LYS A 339 -50.69 36.23 6.36
CA LYS A 339 -50.64 35.64 7.69
C LYS A 339 -50.37 34.15 7.52
N THR A 340 -49.11 33.79 7.27
CA THR A 340 -48.72 32.41 7.01
C THR A 340 -48.31 31.67 8.28
N LYS A 341 -49.03 30.60 8.62
CA LYS A 341 -48.63 29.64 9.66
C LYS A 341 -47.61 28.66 9.08
N ILE A 342 -46.51 28.42 9.78
CA ILE A 342 -45.45 27.47 9.41
C ILE A 342 -45.20 26.54 10.59
N GLU A 343 -45.18 25.23 10.32
CA GLU A 343 -45.02 24.21 11.35
C GLU A 343 -44.12 23.08 10.83
N GLN A 344 -43.03 22.82 11.55
CA GLN A 344 -42.17 21.66 11.32
C GLN A 344 -42.83 20.42 11.90
N SER A 345 -42.81 19.33 11.15
CA SER A 345 -43.41 18.08 11.61
C SER A 345 -42.69 17.55 12.85
N GLY A 346 -43.43 16.92 13.77
CA GLY A 346 -42.88 16.39 15.03
C GLY A 346 -42.89 17.41 16.18
N ALA A 347 -42.56 16.95 17.38
CA ALA A 347 -42.61 17.79 18.58
C ALA A 347 -41.43 18.77 18.63
N SER A 348 -41.65 19.94 19.24
CA SER A 348 -40.61 20.95 19.53
C SER A 348 -39.81 21.46 18.31
N GLY A 349 -40.38 21.36 17.10
CA GLY A 349 -39.81 21.92 15.89
C GLY A 349 -40.16 23.40 15.68
N LEU A 350 -39.84 23.92 14.51
CA LEU A 350 -40.14 25.31 14.13
C LEU A 350 -41.66 25.53 14.12
N LEU A 351 -42.10 26.57 14.81
CA LEU A 351 -43.49 27.03 14.80
C LEU A 351 -43.53 28.54 14.64
N ILE A 352 -44.21 29.00 13.60
CA ILE A 352 -44.52 30.41 13.36
C ILE A 352 -46.02 30.49 13.13
N ASP A 353 -46.72 31.11 14.07
CA ASP A 353 -48.16 31.35 13.99
C ASP A 353 -48.41 32.85 14.21
N PRO A 354 -48.40 33.66 13.13
CA PRO A 354 -48.47 35.11 13.26
C PRO A 354 -49.88 35.54 13.74
N PRO A 355 -49.99 36.39 14.78
CA PRO A 355 -51.28 36.79 15.33
C PRO A 355 -52.06 37.77 14.43
N ALA A 356 -51.39 38.40 13.46
CA ALA A 356 -51.97 39.41 12.57
C ALA A 356 -51.32 39.35 11.16
N PHE A 357 -52.04 39.90 10.17
CA PHE A 357 -51.54 40.07 8.81
C PHE A 357 -50.37 41.07 8.74
N ARG A 358 -49.38 40.78 7.89
CA ARG A 358 -48.23 41.65 7.61
C ARG A 358 -48.07 41.92 6.12
N SER A 359 -47.32 42.95 5.76
CA SER A 359 -46.99 43.24 4.37
C SER A 359 -46.24 42.07 3.71
N LEU A 360 -46.71 41.66 2.53
CA LEU A 360 -46.11 40.61 1.74
C LEU A 360 -44.61 40.88 1.46
N GLY A 361 -43.78 39.84 1.49
CA GLY A 361 -42.35 39.94 1.21
C GLY A 361 -41.51 40.47 2.37
N THR A 362 -42.11 40.79 3.52
CA THR A 362 -41.37 41.19 4.73
C THR A 362 -40.67 39.96 5.34
N PRO A 363 -39.34 39.98 5.55
CA PRO A 363 -38.65 38.88 6.21
C PRO A 363 -39.09 38.70 7.67
N ILE A 364 -39.32 37.46 8.07
CA ILE A 364 -39.56 37.02 9.45
C ILE A 364 -38.21 36.65 10.08
N PRO A 365 -37.78 37.30 11.17
CA PRO A 365 -36.64 36.84 11.94
C PRO A 365 -36.92 35.47 12.57
N LEU A 366 -35.95 34.56 12.49
CA LEU A 366 -36.05 33.21 13.07
C LEU A 366 -35.25 33.06 14.36
N ALA A 367 -34.58 34.12 14.82
CA ALA A 367 -33.79 34.10 16.05
C ALA A 367 -34.59 33.56 17.23
N THR A 368 -33.95 32.75 18.07
CA THR A 368 -34.51 32.02 19.23
C THR A 368 -35.48 30.89 18.93
N LEU A 369 -35.92 30.73 17.67
CA LEU A 369 -36.78 29.61 17.28
C LEU A 369 -35.98 28.31 17.20
N LYS A 370 -36.68 27.19 17.35
CA LYS A 370 -36.08 25.85 17.41
C LYS A 370 -36.34 25.08 16.12
N LEU A 371 -35.43 24.17 15.81
CA LEU A 371 -35.58 23.13 14.81
C LEU A 371 -35.48 21.75 15.48
N ASN A 372 -36.26 20.80 14.98
CA ASN A 372 -36.14 19.37 15.30
C ASN A 372 -35.58 18.58 14.09
N ASP A 373 -35.51 17.25 14.19
CA ASP A 373 -34.93 16.35 13.20
C ASP A 373 -35.82 16.07 11.98
N SER A 374 -37.03 16.63 11.93
CA SER A 374 -37.87 16.49 10.74
C SER A 374 -37.39 17.39 9.61
N LYS A 375 -37.21 16.80 8.43
CA LYS A 375 -36.92 17.56 7.20
C LYS A 375 -38.16 18.20 6.58
N THR A 376 -39.34 18.12 7.19
CA THR A 376 -40.59 18.59 6.57
C THR A 376 -41.18 19.79 7.29
N LEU A 377 -41.31 20.91 6.58
CA LEU A 377 -42.11 22.06 6.98
C LEU A 377 -43.46 22.02 6.27
N THR A 378 -44.53 22.25 7.01
CA THR A 378 -45.84 22.57 6.45
C THR A 378 -46.09 24.07 6.54
N TYR A 379 -46.70 24.64 5.51
CA TYR A 379 -47.10 26.05 5.51
C TYR A 379 -48.54 26.20 5.07
N THR A 380 -49.26 27.07 5.77
CA THR A 380 -50.68 27.38 5.57
C THR A 380 -50.83 28.89 5.46
N PRO A 381 -50.80 29.44 4.25
CA PRO A 381 -50.84 30.87 4.04
C PRO A 381 -52.29 31.38 3.92
N GLU A 382 -52.55 32.50 4.58
CA GLU A 382 -53.82 33.22 4.58
C GLU A 382 -53.55 34.63 4.06
N LEU A 383 -54.29 35.07 3.04
CA LEU A 383 -54.12 36.39 2.44
C LEU A 383 -55.29 37.34 2.75
N ASP A 384 -54.93 38.60 2.91
CA ASP A 384 -55.84 39.73 2.94
C ASP A 384 -55.50 40.65 1.75
N VAL A 385 -56.45 40.84 0.83
CA VAL A 385 -56.21 41.55 -0.43
C VAL A 385 -57.11 42.78 -0.51
N THR A 386 -56.48 43.95 -0.60
CA THR A 386 -57.16 45.23 -0.75
C THR A 386 -56.93 45.80 -2.14
N LEU A 387 -58.01 46.04 -2.87
CA LEU A 387 -58.00 46.66 -4.20
C LEU A 387 -58.47 48.11 -4.06
N THR A 388 -57.63 49.07 -4.41
CA THR A 388 -57.94 50.52 -4.36
C THR A 388 -57.71 51.15 -5.73
N ASN A 389 -58.80 51.58 -6.37
CA ASN A 389 -58.80 52.04 -7.76
C ASN A 389 -57.98 51.10 -8.68
N ALA A 390 -58.12 49.79 -8.43
CA ALA A 390 -57.21 48.80 -8.97
C ALA A 390 -57.53 48.45 -10.42
N THR A 391 -56.50 47.96 -11.12
CA THR A 391 -56.67 47.25 -12.40
C THR A 391 -56.37 45.79 -12.13
N TYR A 392 -57.37 44.93 -12.34
CA TYR A 392 -57.25 43.48 -12.31
C TYR A 392 -57.30 42.96 -13.74
N ARG A 393 -56.37 42.07 -14.09
CA ARG A 393 -56.41 41.30 -15.33
C ARG A 393 -56.29 39.83 -14.99
N LYS A 394 -57.17 39.00 -15.55
CA LYS A 394 -57.15 37.54 -15.33
C LYS A 394 -55.77 36.99 -15.71
N PRO A 395 -55.03 36.40 -14.76
CA PRO A 395 -53.73 35.81 -15.07
C PRO A 395 -53.86 34.65 -16.05
N SER A 396 -52.90 34.48 -16.96
CA SER A 396 -52.84 33.34 -17.87
C SER A 396 -52.30 32.06 -17.22
N LYS A 397 -51.74 32.18 -16.02
CA LYS A 397 -51.20 31.09 -15.19
C LYS A 397 -51.68 31.29 -13.75
N PRO A 398 -51.75 30.22 -12.95
CA PRO A 398 -51.99 30.33 -11.51
C PRO A 398 -50.98 31.27 -10.83
N LEU A 399 -51.39 31.91 -9.74
CA LEU A 399 -50.47 32.70 -8.92
C LEU A 399 -49.45 31.79 -8.24
N SER A 400 -48.19 32.20 -8.20
CA SER A 400 -47.12 31.48 -7.51
C SER A 400 -46.52 32.29 -6.36
N ALA A 401 -46.13 31.60 -5.28
CA ALA A 401 -45.40 32.17 -4.15
C ALA A 401 -44.02 31.56 -4.06
N ASP A 402 -43.07 32.42 -3.76
CA ASP A 402 -41.72 32.03 -3.39
C ASP A 402 -41.63 32.02 -1.87
N PHE A 403 -41.38 30.84 -1.32
CA PHE A 403 -41.00 30.64 0.05
C PHE A 403 -39.48 30.51 0.12
N SER A 404 -38.85 31.47 0.78
CA SER A 404 -37.40 31.48 0.97
C SER A 404 -37.07 31.43 2.45
N PHE A 405 -36.10 30.61 2.80
CA PHE A 405 -35.63 30.43 4.16
C PHE A 405 -34.10 30.38 4.14
N SER A 406 -33.48 31.02 5.13
CA SER A 406 -32.04 31.09 5.29
C SER A 406 -31.69 31.07 6.76
N ILE A 407 -30.83 30.13 7.17
CA ILE A 407 -30.21 30.11 8.50
C ILE A 407 -28.70 30.25 8.34
N GLN A 408 -28.15 31.26 9.02
CA GLN A 408 -26.72 31.53 9.01
C GLN A 408 -26.03 31.02 10.29
N GLU A 409 -26.67 31.11 11.45
CA GLU A 409 -26.04 30.81 12.75
C GLU A 409 -27.01 30.12 13.72
N PHE A 410 -26.45 29.24 14.56
CA PHE A 410 -27.12 28.53 15.63
C PHE A 410 -26.48 28.86 16.98
N THR A 411 -27.32 29.17 17.98
CA THR A 411 -26.86 29.30 19.37
C THR A 411 -26.46 27.93 19.92
N ASP A 412 -27.27 26.91 19.62
CA ASP A 412 -27.00 25.51 19.96
C ASP A 412 -27.36 24.61 18.77
N LEU A 413 -26.50 23.64 18.45
CA LEU A 413 -26.71 22.63 17.42
C LEU A 413 -26.39 21.25 17.98
N THR A 414 -27.37 20.35 18.00
CA THR A 414 -27.19 18.96 18.40
C THR A 414 -27.11 18.05 17.18
N LEU A 415 -26.04 17.26 17.09
CA LEU A 415 -25.81 16.26 16.03
C LEU A 415 -25.61 14.87 16.64
N LYS A 416 -25.83 13.83 15.83
CA LYS A 416 -25.49 12.45 16.17
C LYS A 416 -23.97 12.29 16.23
N ASN A 417 -23.49 11.56 17.23
CA ASN A 417 -22.06 11.30 17.37
C ASN A 417 -21.55 10.32 16.29
N LYS A 418 -20.25 10.40 15.99
CA LYS A 418 -19.56 9.46 15.09
C LYS A 418 -18.85 8.37 15.90
N ASP A 419 -18.87 7.14 15.39
CA ASP A 419 -18.21 5.98 16.02
C ASP A 419 -16.67 6.05 15.92
N THR A 420 -16.13 6.93 15.08
CA THR A 420 -14.68 7.06 14.78
C THR A 420 -13.86 7.74 15.88
N LEU A 421 -14.51 8.29 16.92
CA LEU A 421 -13.88 9.09 17.96
C LEU A 421 -13.40 8.26 19.17
N ALA A 422 -13.56 6.94 19.14
CA ALA A 422 -13.02 6.03 20.14
C ALA A 422 -12.05 5.03 19.48
N ILE A 423 -10.88 4.88 20.07
CA ILE A 423 -9.81 3.99 19.60
C ILE A 423 -9.40 3.06 20.72
N ALA A 424 -9.36 1.77 20.39
CA ALA A 424 -8.68 0.75 21.15
C ALA A 424 -7.68 0.08 20.22
N LYS A 425 -6.39 0.35 20.40
CA LYS A 425 -5.28 -0.25 19.64
C LYS A 425 -4.55 -1.24 20.52
N THR A 426 -4.21 -2.40 19.95
CA THR A 426 -3.44 -3.44 20.62
C THR A 426 -2.40 -3.98 19.65
N GLU A 427 -1.13 -3.92 20.03
CA GLU A 427 0.00 -4.40 19.21
C GLU A 427 0.81 -5.45 19.98
N PRO A 428 1.25 -6.56 19.36
CA PRO A 428 2.10 -7.55 20.02
C PRO A 428 3.47 -6.95 20.34
N ILE A 429 4.05 -7.35 21.48
CA ILE A 429 5.47 -7.07 21.72
C ILE A 429 6.31 -7.85 20.70
N PRO A 430 7.25 -7.20 19.97
CA PRO A 430 8.07 -7.85 18.96
C PRO A 430 8.82 -9.08 19.48
N GLU A 431 8.75 -10.20 18.75
CA GLU A 431 9.40 -11.45 19.16
C GLU A 431 10.92 -11.33 19.26
N ALA A 432 11.53 -10.47 18.43
CA ALA A 432 12.96 -10.14 18.52
C ALA A 432 13.32 -9.51 19.88
N MET A 433 12.44 -8.69 20.45
CA MET A 433 12.61 -8.12 21.78
C MET A 433 12.46 -9.19 22.87
N LYS A 434 11.40 -10.01 22.82
CA LYS A 434 11.16 -11.10 23.80
C LYS A 434 12.27 -12.15 23.84
N LYS A 435 12.97 -12.33 22.72
CA LYS A 435 14.11 -13.24 22.62
C LYS A 435 15.26 -12.82 23.56
N TRP A 436 15.45 -11.52 23.76
CA TRP A 436 16.65 -10.96 24.39
C TRP A 436 16.40 -10.13 25.64
N ILE A 437 15.22 -9.54 25.79
CA ILE A 437 14.88 -8.65 26.91
C ILE A 437 13.86 -9.35 27.81
N ASN A 438 14.17 -9.41 29.10
CA ASN A 438 13.26 -9.90 30.13
C ASN A 438 12.37 -8.76 30.64
N LYS A 439 12.97 -7.64 31.05
CA LYS A 439 12.28 -6.52 31.70
C LYS A 439 12.85 -5.16 31.31
N ILE A 440 12.02 -4.13 31.37
CA ILE A 440 12.43 -2.73 31.24
C ILE A 440 11.88 -1.96 32.44
N GLU A 441 12.75 -1.27 33.18
CA GLU A 441 12.38 -0.38 34.28
C GLU A 441 12.24 1.05 33.74
N PHE A 442 11.08 1.66 33.97
CA PHE A 442 10.76 3.02 33.56
C PHE A 442 10.67 3.95 34.77
N ASN A 443 11.27 5.14 34.68
CA ASN A 443 10.91 6.24 35.57
C ASN A 443 9.48 6.66 35.25
N GLU A 444 9.18 6.86 33.96
CA GLU A 444 7.88 7.30 33.46
C GLU A 444 7.74 6.95 31.98
N VAL A 445 6.51 6.61 31.57
CA VAL A 445 6.10 6.57 30.17
C VAL A 445 5.04 7.63 29.97
N SER A 446 5.20 8.49 28.99
CA SER A 446 4.24 9.55 28.71
C SER A 446 3.78 9.57 27.27
N ALA A 447 2.50 9.89 27.08
CA ALA A 447 1.88 10.14 25.79
C ALA A 447 1.52 11.63 25.71
N THR A 448 2.19 12.37 24.83
CA THR A 448 1.85 13.75 24.52
C THR A 448 0.81 13.76 23.41
N VAL A 449 -0.37 14.30 23.72
CA VAL A 449 -1.45 14.49 22.76
C VAL A 449 -1.47 15.95 22.34
N LYS A 450 -1.24 16.18 21.05
CA LYS A 450 -1.46 17.45 20.37
C LYS A 450 -2.83 17.44 19.72
N MET A 451 -3.63 18.47 19.93
CA MET A 451 -4.93 18.58 19.31
C MET A 451 -5.16 19.98 18.76
N ASP A 452 -5.60 20.05 17.50
CA ASP A 452 -6.14 21.27 16.91
C ASP A 452 -7.67 21.21 17.04
N ASN A 453 -8.20 21.96 18.00
CA ASN A 453 -9.65 22.09 18.18
C ASN A 453 -10.18 23.28 17.37
N GLY A 454 -10.65 23.04 16.14
CA GLY A 454 -11.21 24.08 15.28
C GLY A 454 -12.63 24.53 15.64
N LEU A 455 -13.27 23.95 16.67
CA LEU A 455 -14.63 24.34 17.07
C LEU A 455 -14.67 25.81 17.54
N PRO A 456 -15.81 26.52 17.40
CA PRO A 456 -15.98 27.88 17.90
C PRO A 456 -15.84 27.99 19.42
N GLU A 457 -15.61 29.20 19.91
CA GLU A 457 -15.46 29.47 21.34
C GLU A 457 -16.64 28.92 22.17
N GLY A 458 -16.32 28.31 23.32
CA GLY A 458 -17.31 27.67 24.21
C GLY A 458 -17.53 26.17 23.97
N ASN A 459 -16.73 25.54 23.10
CA ASN A 459 -16.83 24.14 22.71
C ASN A 459 -15.51 23.37 22.96
N PRO A 460 -15.10 23.18 24.24
CA PRO A 460 -13.89 22.41 24.53
C PRO A 460 -14.11 20.93 24.21
N ILE A 461 -13.04 20.23 23.82
CA ILE A 461 -13.06 18.79 23.56
C ILE A 461 -12.29 18.08 24.67
N THR A 462 -12.84 17.00 25.20
CA THR A 462 -12.16 16.20 26.23
C THR A 462 -11.52 14.98 25.57
N VAL A 463 -10.23 14.74 25.81
CA VAL A 463 -9.57 13.51 25.39
C VAL A 463 -9.29 12.64 26.62
N LYS A 464 -9.82 11.43 26.60
CA LYS A 464 -9.55 10.39 27.60
C LYS A 464 -8.51 9.43 27.04
N LEU A 465 -7.47 9.13 27.80
CA LEU A 465 -6.41 8.21 27.36
C LEU A 465 -6.02 7.28 28.51
N SER A 466 -5.81 6.00 28.19
CA SER A 466 -5.28 4.99 29.10
C SER A 466 -4.48 3.91 28.37
N SER A 467 -3.60 3.25 29.11
CA SER A 467 -2.86 2.07 28.67
C SER A 467 -2.55 1.19 29.87
N THR A 468 -3.01 -0.05 29.85
CA THR A 468 -2.74 -1.01 30.93
C THR A 468 -1.29 -1.47 30.88
N ALA A 469 -0.80 -1.81 29.69
CA ALA A 469 0.55 -2.30 29.43
C ALA A 469 1.63 -1.24 29.70
N LEU A 470 1.32 0.04 29.49
CA LEU A 470 2.22 1.16 29.80
C LEU A 470 1.96 1.80 31.16
N ASN A 471 1.08 1.21 31.97
CA ASN A 471 0.72 1.68 33.31
C ASN A 471 0.24 3.15 33.34
N ILE A 472 -0.43 3.59 32.27
CA ILE A 472 -1.11 4.89 32.16
C ILE A 472 -2.56 4.70 32.61
N SER A 473 -2.82 5.06 33.86
CA SER A 473 -4.18 5.06 34.40
C SER A 473 -5.09 6.01 33.59
N PRO A 474 -6.41 5.73 33.50
CA PRO A 474 -7.34 6.60 32.78
C PRO A 474 -7.26 8.05 33.24
N GLN A 475 -6.86 8.92 32.31
CA GLN A 475 -6.72 10.35 32.51
C GLN A 475 -7.59 11.08 31.48
N SER A 476 -8.12 12.23 31.86
CA SER A 476 -8.95 13.08 30.99
C SER A 476 -8.37 14.49 31.01
N GLN A 477 -8.15 15.05 29.82
CA GLN A 477 -7.69 16.43 29.66
C GLN A 477 -8.64 17.17 28.71
N GLU A 478 -8.86 18.45 29.00
CA GLU A 478 -9.73 19.32 28.22
C GLU A 478 -8.89 20.20 27.28
N PHE A 479 -9.25 20.22 26.00
CA PHE A 479 -8.59 20.98 24.96
C PHE A 479 -9.46 22.17 24.54
N PRO A 480 -9.00 23.41 24.76
CA PRO A 480 -9.78 24.61 24.48
C PRO A 480 -10.05 24.81 22.99
N SER A 481 -11.22 25.37 22.68
CA SER A 481 -11.64 25.72 21.32
C SER A 481 -10.71 26.73 20.64
N GLN A 482 -10.69 26.70 19.31
CA GLN A 482 -9.93 27.57 18.41
C GLN A 482 -8.41 27.62 18.68
N LYS A 483 -7.86 26.57 19.28
CA LYS A 483 -6.45 26.50 19.67
C LYS A 483 -5.84 25.15 19.28
N SER A 484 -4.53 25.19 19.07
CA SER A 484 -3.66 24.03 19.05
C SER A 484 -3.00 23.93 20.42
N THR A 485 -3.27 22.86 21.18
CA THR A 485 -2.68 22.66 22.50
C THR A 485 -2.14 21.25 22.66
N GLU A 486 -1.17 21.12 23.57
CA GLU A 486 -0.54 19.84 23.91
C GLU A 486 -0.77 19.54 25.39
N HIS A 487 -1.20 18.31 25.68
CA HIS A 487 -1.27 17.78 27.04
C HIS A 487 -0.53 16.46 27.12
N THR A 488 0.06 16.19 28.28
CA THR A 488 0.83 14.97 28.53
C THR A 488 0.04 14.05 29.46
N TYR A 489 -0.03 12.79 29.09
CA TYR A 489 -0.66 11.71 29.83
C TYR A 489 0.42 10.75 30.31
N SER A 490 0.56 10.63 31.62
CA SER A 490 1.73 9.99 32.22
C SER A 490 1.37 8.68 32.93
N SER A 491 2.29 7.73 32.87
CA SER A 491 2.23 6.52 33.68
C SER A 491 2.43 6.81 35.16
N SER A 492 2.19 5.80 35.99
CA SER A 492 2.76 5.77 37.34
C SER A 492 4.29 5.94 37.28
N ALA A 493 4.88 6.54 38.31
CA ALA A 493 6.34 6.59 38.43
C ALA A 493 6.91 5.21 38.81
N ASP A 494 8.16 4.95 38.40
CA ASP A 494 8.99 3.82 38.82
C ASP A 494 8.29 2.45 38.66
N TRP A 495 8.05 2.04 37.42
CA TRP A 495 7.38 0.77 37.13
C TRP A 495 8.19 -0.11 36.17
N ILE A 496 7.87 -1.40 36.15
CA ILE A 496 8.60 -2.40 35.36
C ILE A 496 7.66 -3.01 34.33
N LEU A 497 8.04 -2.93 33.06
CA LEU A 497 7.44 -3.72 31.99
C LEU A 497 8.07 -5.11 31.96
N ASP A 498 7.27 -6.13 32.26
CA ASP A 498 7.66 -7.53 32.07
C ASP A 498 7.46 -7.91 30.59
N VAL A 499 8.52 -7.76 29.81
CA VAL A 499 8.51 -8.01 28.35
C VAL A 499 8.21 -9.47 28.04
N GLN A 500 8.61 -10.39 28.91
CA GLN A 500 8.43 -11.83 28.70
C GLN A 500 6.97 -12.26 28.86
N HIS A 501 6.26 -11.70 29.85
CA HIS A 501 4.87 -12.08 30.16
C HIS A 501 3.84 -11.12 29.55
N THR A 502 4.25 -9.92 29.12
CA THR A 502 3.37 -8.99 28.40
C THR A 502 3.22 -9.43 26.95
N HIS A 503 1.99 -9.76 26.56
CA HIS A 503 1.70 -10.24 25.22
C HIS A 503 1.60 -9.09 24.22
N THR A 504 0.95 -8.00 24.64
CA THR A 504 0.58 -6.86 23.80
C THR A 504 0.71 -5.54 24.54
N LEU A 505 1.05 -4.48 23.80
CA LEU A 505 0.93 -3.09 24.21
C LEU A 505 -0.45 -2.57 23.79
N ASP A 506 -1.21 -1.98 24.73
CA ASP A 506 -2.53 -1.39 24.48
C ASP A 506 -2.50 0.14 24.56
N LEU A 507 -3.35 0.79 23.77
CA LEU A 507 -3.67 2.21 23.88
C LEU A 507 -5.16 2.39 23.67
N ASN A 508 -5.84 2.93 24.67
CA ASN A 508 -7.23 3.33 24.59
C ASN A 508 -7.32 4.84 24.62
N ALA A 509 -7.88 5.45 23.58
CA ALA A 509 -8.08 6.89 23.49
C ALA A 509 -9.50 7.19 23.01
N THR A 510 -10.18 8.10 23.71
CA THR A 510 -11.54 8.54 23.37
C THR A 510 -11.59 10.05 23.30
N VAL A 511 -12.03 10.58 22.17
CA VAL A 511 -12.29 12.00 21.94
C VAL A 511 -13.78 12.27 22.20
N GLU A 512 -14.08 12.92 23.32
CA GLU A 512 -15.43 13.31 23.70
C GLU A 512 -15.71 14.73 23.22
N LEU A 513 -16.60 14.84 22.23
CA LEU A 513 -17.08 16.12 21.72
C LEU A 513 -17.86 16.91 22.80
N PRO A 514 -17.98 18.24 22.64
CA PRO A 514 -18.60 19.10 23.64
C PRO A 514 -20.03 18.68 23.98
N ASN A 515 -20.36 18.68 25.27
CA ASN A 515 -21.69 18.35 25.77
C ASN A 515 -22.22 16.98 25.27
N TYR A 516 -21.33 15.99 25.16
CA TYR A 516 -21.69 14.64 24.75
C TYR A 516 -22.70 14.00 25.71
N ASN A 517 -23.76 13.42 25.14
CA ASN A 517 -24.80 12.66 25.83
C ASN A 517 -24.71 11.20 25.39
N ASP A 518 -24.32 10.34 26.33
CA ASP A 518 -24.09 8.93 26.06
C ASP A 518 -25.37 8.12 25.84
N SER A 519 -26.50 8.51 26.46
CA SER A 519 -27.79 7.80 26.29
C SER A 519 -28.33 7.96 24.88
N ASP A 520 -28.22 9.16 24.32
CA ASP A 520 -28.74 9.48 22.98
C ASP A 520 -27.69 9.36 21.88
N LYS A 521 -26.41 9.15 22.24
CA LYS A 521 -25.25 9.18 21.33
C LYS A 521 -25.21 10.47 20.49
N THR A 522 -25.36 11.61 21.16
CA THR A 522 -25.36 12.95 20.52
C THR A 522 -24.38 13.89 21.21
N PHE A 523 -24.00 14.96 20.54
CA PHE A 523 -23.22 16.06 21.12
C PHE A 523 -23.85 17.41 20.73
N THR A 524 -23.63 18.44 21.54
CA THR A 524 -24.21 19.77 21.30
C THR A 524 -23.13 20.83 21.24
N LEU A 525 -23.07 21.49 20.10
CA LEU A 525 -22.16 22.59 19.82
C LEU A 525 -22.85 23.93 20.03
N LYS A 526 -22.08 24.94 20.42
CA LYS A 526 -22.52 26.32 20.62
C LYS A 526 -21.95 27.27 19.57
N ASN A 527 -22.67 28.35 19.26
CA ASN A 527 -22.21 29.47 18.42
C ASN A 527 -21.69 29.00 17.05
N ILE A 528 -22.53 28.28 16.32
CA ILE A 528 -22.16 27.57 15.09
C ILE A 528 -22.68 28.31 13.86
N SER A 529 -21.80 28.58 12.90
CA SER A 529 -22.19 29.08 11.58
C SER A 529 -22.49 27.92 10.60
N THR A 530 -23.42 28.16 9.68
CA THR A 530 -23.71 27.25 8.55
C THR A 530 -22.72 27.47 7.41
N GLY A 531 -22.57 26.48 6.52
CA GLY A 531 -21.67 26.56 5.37
C GLY A 531 -20.18 26.48 5.70
N THR A 532 -19.82 26.12 6.94
CA THR A 532 -18.42 25.99 7.37
C THR A 532 -18.06 24.54 7.64
N ASP A 533 -16.84 24.19 7.23
CA ASP A 533 -16.20 22.93 7.58
C ASP A 533 -15.27 23.15 8.78
N ILE A 534 -15.54 22.46 9.88
CA ILE A 534 -14.70 22.55 11.07
C ILE A 534 -13.78 21.33 11.13
N LYS A 535 -12.48 21.59 11.29
CA LYS A 535 -11.45 20.55 11.42
C LYS A 535 -11.13 20.32 12.89
N VAL A 536 -11.05 19.05 13.26
CA VAL A 536 -10.52 18.60 14.55
C VAL A 536 -9.42 17.58 14.25
N SER A 537 -8.19 17.85 14.70
CA SER A 537 -7.08 16.92 14.58
C SER A 537 -6.61 16.49 15.97
N VAL A 538 -6.18 15.24 16.10
CA VAL A 538 -5.54 14.70 17.31
C VAL A 538 -4.32 13.90 16.87
N GLU A 539 -3.17 14.16 17.48
CA GLU A 539 -1.93 13.46 17.24
C GLU A 539 -1.30 13.05 18.57
N THR A 540 -0.92 11.79 18.71
CA THR A 540 -0.32 11.25 19.93
C THR A 540 1.12 10.81 19.68
N LYS A 541 2.04 11.30 20.50
CA LYS A 541 3.46 10.95 20.51
C LYS A 541 3.86 10.36 21.86
N PHE A 542 4.64 9.27 21.86
CA PHE A 542 5.13 8.65 23.08
C PHE A 542 6.56 9.06 23.41
N THR A 543 6.81 9.30 24.69
CA THR A 543 8.14 9.48 25.28
C THR A 543 8.34 8.40 26.33
N LEU A 544 9.41 7.61 26.19
CA LEU A 544 9.73 6.55 27.14
C LEU A 544 10.95 6.94 27.96
N ASP A 545 10.73 7.31 29.22
CA ASP A 545 11.82 7.60 30.16
C ASP A 545 12.22 6.33 30.92
N TRP A 546 12.97 5.46 30.24
CA TRP A 546 13.48 4.23 30.86
C TRP A 546 14.75 4.50 31.67
N LYS A 547 15.01 3.63 32.66
CA LYS A 547 16.16 3.70 33.56
C LYS A 547 17.13 2.56 33.30
N LYS A 548 16.60 1.36 33.09
CA LYS A 548 17.37 0.13 33.05
C LYS A 548 16.68 -0.96 32.24
N ILE A 549 17.46 -1.78 31.55
CA ILE A 549 16.99 -2.96 30.82
C ILE A 549 17.63 -4.20 31.44
N THR A 550 16.84 -5.24 31.60
CA THR A 550 17.30 -6.56 32.02
C THR A 550 17.31 -7.50 30.81
N LEU A 551 18.50 -7.88 30.36
CA LEU A 551 18.73 -8.88 29.33
C LEU A 551 18.40 -10.27 29.86
N LYS A 552 17.68 -11.05 29.06
CA LYS A 552 17.24 -12.40 29.38
C LYS A 552 18.42 -13.38 29.46
N ALA A 553 18.47 -14.16 30.53
CA ALA A 553 19.40 -15.27 30.67
C ALA A 553 19.30 -16.24 29.47
N GLN A 554 20.43 -16.70 28.97
CA GLN A 554 20.52 -17.69 27.91
C GLN A 554 21.16 -18.95 28.48
N THR A 555 20.48 -20.08 28.32
CA THR A 555 20.96 -21.37 28.81
C THR A 555 21.27 -22.28 27.62
N GLY A 556 22.51 -22.23 27.13
CA GLY A 556 22.96 -23.04 25.99
C GLY A 556 22.24 -22.70 24.69
N GLN A 557 21.83 -21.44 24.50
CA GLN A 557 21.09 -21.02 23.30
C GLN A 557 21.98 -21.25 22.07
N SER A 558 21.49 -22.07 21.13
CA SER A 558 22.27 -22.50 19.98
C SER A 558 22.01 -21.65 18.73
N PHE A 559 23.09 -21.45 17.97
CA PHE A 559 23.12 -20.79 16.66
C PHE A 559 23.97 -21.64 15.71
N SER A 560 23.79 -21.48 14.40
CA SER A 560 24.58 -22.22 13.43
C SER A 560 24.98 -21.36 12.22
N TYR A 561 26.13 -21.70 11.64
CA TYR A 561 26.62 -21.15 10.39
C TYR A 561 27.02 -22.28 9.43
N PRO A 562 26.46 -22.32 8.21
CA PRO A 562 25.34 -21.50 7.73
C PRO A 562 24.06 -21.72 8.55
N GLN A 563 23.19 -20.72 8.61
CA GLN A 563 21.96 -20.77 9.42
C GLN A 563 20.98 -21.80 8.85
N GLY A 564 20.33 -22.59 9.72
CA GLY A 564 19.29 -23.56 9.37
C GLY A 564 19.73 -25.02 9.55
N ASP A 565 18.81 -25.89 9.97
CA ASP A 565 19.16 -27.23 10.48
C ASP A 565 19.80 -28.18 9.47
N ASN A 566 19.58 -27.92 8.18
CA ASN A 566 20.03 -28.74 7.05
C ASN A 566 21.04 -28.04 6.13
N ASN A 567 21.52 -26.86 6.51
CA ASN A 567 22.45 -26.08 5.69
C ASN A 567 23.90 -26.38 6.11
N PHE A 568 24.71 -26.86 5.17
CA PHE A 568 26.11 -27.25 5.38
C PHE A 568 26.98 -26.63 4.29
N ILE A 569 28.19 -26.22 4.65
CA ILE A 569 29.25 -25.87 3.68
C ILE A 569 29.62 -27.15 2.93
N ASP A 570 29.58 -27.12 1.60
CA ASP A 570 29.95 -28.26 0.76
C ASP A 570 31.46 -28.52 0.83
N LEU A 571 31.82 -29.71 1.30
CA LEU A 571 33.20 -30.19 1.43
C LEU A 571 33.43 -31.48 0.64
N SER A 572 32.55 -31.83 -0.31
CA SER A 572 32.64 -33.05 -1.13
C SER A 572 33.99 -33.22 -1.85
N ALA A 573 34.67 -32.11 -2.16
CA ALA A 573 36.01 -32.10 -2.74
C ALA A 573 37.10 -32.74 -1.85
N LEU A 574 36.90 -32.79 -0.53
CA LEU A 574 37.86 -33.42 0.41
C LEU A 574 37.99 -34.94 0.18
N SER A 575 36.99 -35.59 -0.41
CA SER A 575 37.06 -37.01 -0.79
C SER A 575 38.25 -37.34 -1.71
N ASN A 576 38.68 -36.39 -2.54
CA ASN A 576 39.84 -36.58 -3.41
C ASN A 576 41.16 -36.59 -2.62
N LEU A 577 41.24 -35.83 -1.52
CA LEU A 577 42.39 -35.85 -0.63
C LEU A 577 42.52 -37.22 0.05
N LYS A 578 41.40 -37.81 0.49
CA LYS A 578 41.34 -39.18 1.04
C LYS A 578 41.90 -40.21 0.07
N LYS A 579 41.43 -40.17 -1.19
CA LYS A 579 41.88 -41.08 -2.27
C LYS A 579 43.37 -40.92 -2.59
N ALA A 580 43.93 -39.75 -2.33
CA ALA A 580 45.34 -39.43 -2.53
C ALA A 580 46.19 -39.57 -1.26
N TYR A 581 45.63 -40.08 -0.16
CA TYR A 581 46.34 -40.24 1.13
C TYR A 581 46.92 -38.92 1.69
N LEU A 582 46.18 -37.82 1.49
CA LEU A 582 46.58 -36.47 1.91
C LEU A 582 45.73 -35.98 3.08
N LYS A 583 46.38 -35.62 4.19
CA LYS A 583 45.76 -34.97 5.35
C LYS A 583 45.97 -33.46 5.32
N MET A 584 44.94 -32.72 5.71
CA MET A 584 45.01 -31.29 5.96
C MET A 584 45.86 -30.99 7.22
N PRO A 585 46.67 -29.92 7.20
CA PRO A 585 47.41 -29.46 8.38
C PRO A 585 46.47 -28.95 9.48
N ASP A 586 47.03 -28.68 10.67
CA ASP A 586 46.28 -28.04 11.75
C ASP A 586 45.75 -26.66 11.31
N MET A 587 44.52 -26.34 11.71
CA MET A 587 43.80 -25.14 11.30
C MET A 587 43.31 -24.39 12.54
N PRO A 588 44.11 -23.46 13.08
CA PRO A 588 43.70 -22.66 14.24
C PRO A 588 42.42 -21.88 13.96
N VAL A 589 41.51 -21.89 14.92
CA VAL A 589 40.27 -21.11 14.88
C VAL A 589 40.28 -20.14 16.05
N TYR A 590 40.16 -18.85 15.77
CA TYR A 590 40.10 -17.79 16.77
C TYR A 590 38.67 -17.27 16.86
N VAL A 591 38.08 -17.32 18.04
CA VAL A 591 36.69 -16.89 18.27
C VAL A 591 36.69 -15.55 18.96
N TYR A 592 35.93 -14.62 18.39
CA TYR A 592 35.70 -13.28 18.91
C TYR A 592 34.25 -13.21 19.35
N ALA A 593 34.06 -12.86 20.60
CA ALA A 593 32.75 -12.62 21.15
C ALA A 593 32.82 -11.40 22.03
N GLY A 594 32.05 -10.39 21.67
CA GLY A 594 32.11 -9.15 22.40
C GLY A 594 31.12 -8.14 21.87
N THR A 595 31.16 -6.99 22.50
CA THR A 595 30.38 -5.83 22.06
C THR A 595 31.38 -4.81 21.54
N ALA A 596 31.14 -4.23 20.36
CA ALA A 596 32.03 -3.20 19.81
C ALA A 596 32.16 -1.98 20.74
N SER A 597 31.16 -1.81 21.61
CA SER A 597 31.03 -0.77 22.61
C SER A 597 31.66 -1.09 23.97
N GLY A 598 32.08 -2.33 24.22
CA GLY A 598 32.56 -2.78 25.53
C GLY A 598 31.47 -2.94 26.60
N LEU A 599 30.18 -2.80 26.26
CA LEU A 599 29.04 -2.83 27.17
C LEU A 599 29.04 -4.02 28.15
N LEU A 600 29.49 -5.18 27.69
CA LEU A 600 29.45 -6.43 28.46
C LEU A 600 30.85 -7.01 28.72
N ALA A 601 31.93 -6.24 28.52
CA ALA A 601 33.31 -6.73 28.54
C ALA A 601 33.68 -7.51 29.82
N ASP A 602 33.14 -7.11 30.97
CA ASP A 602 33.43 -7.74 32.28
C ASP A 602 32.38 -8.77 32.72
N LYS A 603 31.39 -9.08 31.88
CA LYS A 603 30.29 -9.98 32.24
C LYS A 603 30.64 -11.44 31.90
N PRO A 604 30.28 -12.41 32.76
CA PRO A 604 30.60 -13.82 32.53
C PRO A 604 29.67 -14.40 31.45
N ILE A 605 30.13 -14.40 30.20
CA ILE A 605 29.47 -15.09 29.09
C ILE A 605 30.32 -16.31 28.72
N LYS A 606 29.67 -17.47 28.59
CA LYS A 606 30.28 -18.73 28.18
C LYS A 606 29.87 -19.04 26.75
N ILE A 607 30.83 -19.50 25.97
CA ILE A 607 30.62 -19.78 24.55
C ILE A 607 31.08 -21.19 24.26
N GLY A 608 30.18 -22.00 23.74
CA GLY A 608 30.49 -23.31 23.19
C GLY A 608 30.65 -23.21 21.68
N LEU A 609 31.55 -24.04 21.14
CA LEU A 609 31.69 -24.22 19.70
C LEU A 609 31.76 -25.71 19.40
N SER A 610 30.91 -26.14 18.49
CA SER A 610 30.84 -27.50 17.95
C SER A 610 30.73 -27.44 16.45
N ALA A 611 31.00 -28.56 15.78
CA ALA A 611 30.83 -28.67 14.36
C ALA A 611 30.01 -29.93 14.04
N ARG A 612 28.92 -29.72 13.29
CA ARG A 612 28.11 -30.78 12.72
C ARG A 612 28.66 -31.14 11.35
N TYR A 613 28.85 -32.42 11.04
CA TYR A 613 29.40 -32.84 9.76
C TYR A 613 28.72 -34.09 9.21
N LYS A 614 28.71 -34.22 7.88
CA LYS A 614 28.15 -35.37 7.16
C LYS A 614 29.26 -36.22 6.58
N GLU A 615 29.31 -37.49 6.96
CA GLU A 615 30.20 -38.46 6.33
C GLU A 615 29.59 -38.98 5.02
N GLU A 616 30.45 -39.38 4.08
CA GLU A 616 30.03 -39.96 2.81
C GLU A 616 29.20 -41.24 3.06
N GLY A 617 27.98 -41.29 2.50
CA GLY A 617 27.06 -42.43 2.67
C GLY A 617 26.22 -42.42 3.97
N SER A 618 26.40 -41.43 4.86
CA SER A 618 25.55 -41.26 6.05
C SER A 618 24.37 -40.32 5.78
N SER A 619 23.18 -40.68 6.24
CA SER A 619 21.98 -39.82 6.19
C SER A 619 21.86 -38.87 7.39
N THR A 620 22.51 -39.18 8.52
CA THR A 620 22.46 -38.39 9.75
C THR A 620 23.77 -37.63 9.98
N PRO A 621 23.72 -36.30 10.22
CA PRO A 621 24.88 -35.53 10.61
C PRO A 621 25.41 -35.97 11.98
N GLN A 622 26.73 -36.10 12.09
CA GLN A 622 27.42 -36.27 13.37
C GLN A 622 27.77 -34.90 13.95
N SER A 623 28.05 -34.83 15.25
CA SER A 623 28.50 -33.60 15.91
C SER A 623 29.78 -33.87 16.69
N MET A 624 30.69 -32.90 16.68
CA MET A 624 31.91 -32.91 17.47
C MET A 624 32.03 -31.59 18.22
N THR A 625 32.16 -31.66 19.54
CA THR A 625 32.43 -30.50 20.39
C THR A 625 33.89 -30.10 20.24
N LEU A 626 34.12 -28.83 19.87
CA LEU A 626 35.45 -28.24 19.74
C LEU A 626 35.84 -27.47 21.02
N CYS A 627 34.85 -26.81 21.65
CA CYS A 627 34.98 -26.10 22.91
C CYS A 627 33.66 -26.23 23.70
N ASN A 628 33.73 -26.65 24.97
CA ASN A 628 32.56 -26.82 25.83
C ASN A 628 32.42 -25.63 26.78
N GLU A 629 31.59 -24.65 26.40
CA GLU A 629 31.10 -23.52 27.22
C GLU A 629 32.09 -23.01 28.28
N THR A 630 33.31 -22.71 27.86
CA THR A 630 34.39 -22.31 28.78
C THR A 630 34.26 -20.81 29.07
N PRO A 631 34.42 -20.35 30.32
CA PRO A 631 34.48 -18.92 30.63
C PRO A 631 35.60 -18.26 29.82
N CYS A 632 35.29 -17.17 29.12
CA CYS A 632 36.25 -16.44 28.32
C CYS A 632 36.15 -14.94 28.57
N ILE A 633 37.26 -14.23 28.35
CA ILE A 633 37.25 -12.76 28.35
C ILE A 633 36.67 -12.34 26.99
N LEU A 634 35.63 -11.52 27.01
CA LEU A 634 34.99 -11.07 25.77
C LEU A 634 35.91 -10.13 25.00
N GLN A 635 36.15 -10.45 23.74
CA GLN A 635 36.98 -9.71 22.81
C GLN A 635 36.19 -9.50 21.53
N ASN A 636 35.93 -8.23 21.21
CA ASN A 636 35.24 -7.88 19.97
C ASN A 636 36.16 -8.08 18.76
N PHE A 637 35.58 -8.40 17.60
CA PHE A 637 36.35 -8.51 16.36
C PHE A 637 36.89 -7.14 15.92
N PRO A 638 38.21 -6.99 15.69
CA PRO A 638 38.83 -5.71 15.33
C PRO A 638 38.65 -5.41 13.83
N ALA A 639 37.44 -5.01 13.46
CA ALA A 639 37.05 -4.77 12.07
C ALA A 639 37.93 -3.71 11.36
N ASP A 640 38.47 -2.74 12.10
CA ASP A 640 39.39 -1.72 11.60
C ASP A 640 40.72 -2.30 11.10
N LYS A 641 41.15 -3.44 11.64
CA LYS A 641 42.39 -4.12 11.23
C LYS A 641 42.21 -4.99 9.98
N PHE A 642 40.99 -5.46 9.73
CA PHE A 642 40.61 -6.38 8.66
C PHE A 642 39.75 -5.70 7.58
N VAL A 643 40.37 -4.78 6.85
CA VAL A 643 39.74 -4.02 5.74
C VAL A 643 40.13 -4.59 4.36
N ASP A 644 39.17 -4.68 3.44
CA ASP A 644 39.33 -5.30 2.10
C ASP A 644 40.37 -4.63 1.18
N THR A 645 40.92 -3.48 1.58
CA THR A 645 41.97 -2.78 0.84
C THR A 645 43.37 -3.40 1.03
N LYS A 646 43.58 -4.21 2.09
CA LYS A 646 44.86 -4.88 2.34
C LYS A 646 44.94 -6.18 1.52
N LYS A 647 45.89 -6.26 0.57
CA LYS A 647 46.19 -7.48 -0.20
C LYS A 647 46.75 -8.63 0.66
N GLU A 648 47.39 -8.31 1.79
CA GLU A 648 48.02 -9.26 2.71
C GLU A 648 48.03 -8.69 4.13
N TYR A 649 47.69 -9.52 5.13
CA TYR A 649 47.72 -9.20 6.55
C TYR A 649 49.05 -9.72 7.14
N THR A 650 49.81 -8.85 7.80
CA THR A 650 51.18 -9.16 8.29
C THR A 650 51.37 -8.92 9.78
N GLU A 651 50.30 -8.51 10.48
CA GLU A 651 50.32 -8.25 11.92
C GLU A 651 50.02 -9.55 12.69
N ALA A 652 50.33 -9.58 13.99
CA ALA A 652 49.95 -10.71 14.83
C ALA A 652 48.42 -10.81 14.96
N ILE A 653 47.89 -12.02 15.12
CA ILE A 653 46.46 -12.24 15.37
C ILE A 653 46.04 -11.42 16.59
N PRO A 654 45.02 -10.55 16.47
CA PRO A 654 44.56 -9.73 17.58
C PRO A 654 44.06 -10.56 18.77
N PRO A 655 43.93 -9.95 19.97
CA PRO A 655 43.36 -10.62 21.13
C PRO A 655 41.97 -11.19 20.82
N TYR A 656 41.78 -12.47 21.12
CA TYR A 656 40.55 -13.24 20.87
C TYR A 656 39.98 -13.77 22.20
N SER A 657 38.70 -14.16 22.20
CA SER A 657 38.06 -14.68 23.41
C SER A 657 38.56 -16.07 23.76
N PHE A 658 38.66 -16.96 22.77
CA PHE A 658 39.33 -18.25 22.90
C PHE A 658 39.79 -18.76 21.53
N ALA A 659 40.64 -19.78 21.52
CA ALA A 659 41.14 -20.41 20.32
C ALA A 659 40.98 -21.93 20.37
N ILE A 660 40.69 -22.53 19.22
CA ILE A 660 40.67 -23.98 19.01
C ILE A 660 41.90 -24.30 18.16
N LYS A 661 42.84 -25.04 18.74
CA LYS A 661 44.05 -25.52 18.08
C LYS A 661 44.67 -26.68 18.83
N HIS A 662 45.48 -27.48 18.16
CA HIS A 662 46.14 -28.63 18.78
C HIS A 662 46.94 -28.22 20.02
N GLY A 663 46.84 -29.02 21.08
CA GLY A 663 47.51 -28.77 22.37
C GLY A 663 46.80 -27.74 23.26
N ILE A 664 45.73 -27.09 22.80
CA ILE A 664 44.82 -26.28 23.64
C ILE A 664 43.48 -26.98 23.84
N THR A 665 42.89 -27.52 22.78
CA THR A 665 41.58 -28.18 22.80
C THR A 665 41.69 -29.67 22.49
N ASP A 666 40.74 -30.47 22.99
CA ASP A 666 40.70 -31.92 22.77
C ASP A 666 40.42 -32.30 21.31
N ASN A 667 39.60 -31.50 20.63
CA ASN A 667 39.30 -31.64 19.20
C ASN A 667 39.56 -30.31 18.46
N THR A 668 39.91 -30.42 17.18
CA THR A 668 40.16 -29.30 16.28
C THR A 668 39.33 -29.40 15.00
N LEU A 669 39.26 -28.32 14.23
CA LEU A 669 38.60 -28.35 12.92
C LEU A 669 39.33 -29.28 11.94
N ALA A 670 40.66 -29.39 12.07
CA ALA A 670 41.47 -30.31 11.27
C ALA A 670 41.10 -31.78 11.52
N ASP A 671 40.76 -32.16 12.77
CA ASP A 671 40.31 -33.52 13.10
C ASP A 671 39.02 -33.88 12.36
N ILE A 672 38.13 -32.90 12.16
CA ILE A 672 36.89 -33.08 11.41
C ILE A 672 37.19 -33.16 9.91
N PHE A 673 37.98 -32.23 9.36
CA PHE A 673 38.26 -32.18 7.92
C PHE A 673 39.04 -33.42 7.45
N ASN A 674 39.88 -33.99 8.32
CA ASN A 674 40.61 -35.24 8.07
C ASN A 674 39.75 -36.51 8.25
N LYS A 675 38.46 -36.39 8.60
CA LYS A 675 37.45 -37.46 8.38
C LYS A 675 36.87 -37.42 6.96
N TYR A 676 37.23 -36.40 6.17
CA TYR A 676 36.77 -36.18 4.81
C TYR A 676 35.23 -36.09 4.68
N PRO A 677 34.58 -35.20 5.45
CA PRO A 677 33.13 -35.03 5.39
C PRO A 677 32.71 -34.44 4.05
N THR A 678 31.48 -34.74 3.63
CA THR A 678 30.84 -34.12 2.45
C THR A 678 30.27 -32.74 2.76
N GLY A 679 30.04 -32.42 4.03
CA GLY A 679 29.73 -31.05 4.45
C GLY A 679 29.87 -30.81 5.95
N VAL A 680 30.05 -29.55 6.32
CA VAL A 680 30.22 -29.09 7.72
C VAL A 680 29.32 -27.89 8.03
N GLN A 681 28.85 -27.79 9.27
CA GLN A 681 28.14 -26.64 9.82
C GLN A 681 28.74 -26.33 11.20
N LEU A 682 29.11 -25.08 11.43
CA LEU A 682 29.57 -24.62 12.74
C LEU A 682 28.35 -24.33 13.61
N ALA A 683 28.34 -24.81 14.85
CA ALA A 683 27.27 -24.62 15.81
C ALA A 683 27.81 -24.03 17.10
N TYR A 684 27.22 -22.92 17.53
CA TYR A 684 27.66 -22.10 18.65
C TYR A 684 26.61 -22.18 19.74
N THR A 685 27.03 -22.23 21.01
CA THR A 685 26.13 -22.07 22.14
C THR A 685 26.55 -20.84 22.95
N VAL A 686 25.57 -20.03 23.33
CA VAL A 686 25.78 -18.88 24.21
C VAL A 686 25.06 -19.16 25.52
N THR A 687 25.82 -19.13 26.60
CA THR A 687 25.30 -19.22 27.96
C THR A 687 25.66 -17.95 28.72
N MET A 688 24.65 -17.25 29.22
CA MET A 688 24.80 -16.03 30.01
C MET A 688 23.71 -15.96 31.06
N ASP A 689 24.05 -15.48 32.25
CA ASP A 689 23.06 -15.19 33.28
C ASP A 689 22.25 -13.93 32.91
N GLU A 690 21.22 -13.64 33.70
CA GLU A 690 20.48 -12.39 33.57
C GLU A 690 21.41 -11.20 33.84
N MET A 691 21.37 -10.18 32.97
CA MET A 691 22.27 -9.03 33.04
C MET A 691 21.50 -7.73 32.92
N GLU A 692 22.03 -6.71 33.56
CA GLU A 692 21.40 -5.40 33.60
C GLU A 692 22.25 -4.36 32.86
N VAL A 693 21.57 -3.50 32.10
CA VAL A 693 22.14 -2.40 31.34
C VAL A 693 21.43 -1.11 31.74
N ASP A 694 22.17 -0.20 32.37
CA ASP A 694 21.65 1.12 32.74
C ASP A 694 21.60 2.05 31.52
N ARG A 695 20.63 2.97 31.51
CA ARG A 695 20.43 3.91 30.40
C ARG A 695 21.64 4.77 30.09
N ALA A 696 22.33 5.29 31.11
CA ALA A 696 23.51 6.11 30.89
C ALA A 696 24.60 5.35 30.10
N THR A 697 24.79 4.06 30.40
CA THR A 697 25.76 3.22 29.68
C THR A 697 25.32 2.97 28.25
N TYR A 698 24.03 2.70 28.03
CA TYR A 698 23.47 2.55 26.69
C TYR A 698 23.57 3.85 25.86
N ASP A 699 23.16 4.99 26.41
CA ASP A 699 23.16 6.28 25.70
C ASP A 699 24.58 6.69 25.30
N ASN A 700 25.58 6.45 26.16
CA ASN A 700 26.99 6.70 25.84
C ASN A 700 27.46 5.91 24.60
N ILE A 701 26.93 4.70 24.40
CA ILE A 701 27.29 3.84 23.27
C ILE A 701 26.65 4.34 21.99
N ILE A 702 25.34 4.58 22.04
CA ILE A 702 24.58 5.03 20.87
C ILE A 702 25.07 6.41 20.41
N ASN A 703 25.31 7.34 21.35
CA ASN A 703 25.83 8.67 21.03
C ASN A 703 27.25 8.65 20.46
N ALA A 704 28.04 7.62 20.76
CA ALA A 704 29.36 7.39 20.16
C ALA A 704 29.28 6.72 18.78
N GLY A 705 28.08 6.47 18.24
CA GLY A 705 27.86 5.75 16.98
C GLY A 705 28.02 4.23 17.09
N GLY A 706 28.13 3.70 18.31
CA GLY A 706 28.17 2.28 18.60
C GLY A 706 26.79 1.63 18.54
N LYS A 707 26.75 0.30 18.57
CA LYS A 707 25.52 -0.48 18.63
C LYS A 707 25.42 -1.26 19.93
N ALA A 708 24.21 -1.36 20.45
CA ALA A 708 23.87 -2.20 21.60
C ALA A 708 23.68 -3.66 21.12
N GLU A 709 24.78 -4.29 20.71
CA GLU A 709 24.78 -5.66 20.20
C GLU A 709 25.95 -6.49 20.72
N ILE A 710 25.75 -7.81 20.87
CA ILE A 710 26.83 -8.80 21.01
C ILE A 710 27.09 -9.41 19.63
N LYS A 711 28.32 -9.29 19.14
CA LYS A 711 28.76 -9.92 17.91
C LYS A 711 29.60 -11.16 18.19
N LEU A 712 29.31 -12.20 17.41
CA LEU A 712 30.05 -13.46 17.37
C LEU A 712 30.68 -13.57 15.99
N ASP A 713 32.01 -13.62 15.98
CA ASP A 713 32.83 -13.71 14.79
C ASP A 713 33.86 -14.83 14.95
N VAL A 714 34.20 -15.48 13.84
CA VAL A 714 35.25 -16.49 13.81
C VAL A 714 36.28 -16.14 12.75
N LEU A 715 37.55 -16.27 13.10
CA LEU A 715 38.68 -16.12 12.20
C LEU A 715 39.41 -17.47 12.09
N LEU A 716 39.36 -18.08 10.91
CA LEU A 716 40.06 -19.34 10.62
C LEU A 716 41.41 -19.04 9.98
N GLU A 717 42.47 -19.61 10.53
CA GLU A 717 43.78 -19.65 9.90
C GLU A 717 43.93 -20.93 9.08
N ILE A 718 44.10 -20.78 7.76
CA ILE A 718 44.25 -21.88 6.81
C ILE A 718 45.67 -21.87 6.24
N PRO A 719 46.59 -22.66 6.82
CA PRO A 719 47.88 -22.90 6.19
C PRO A 719 47.72 -23.85 5.00
N VAL A 720 48.10 -23.40 3.79
CA VAL A 720 47.99 -24.23 2.59
C VAL A 720 49.14 -25.23 2.55
N GLY A 721 48.80 -26.51 2.57
CA GLY A 721 49.73 -27.62 2.68
C GLY A 721 49.00 -28.93 2.92
N PHE A 722 49.75 -30.02 3.05
CA PHE A 722 49.21 -31.33 3.38
C PHE A 722 50.29 -32.24 3.97
N THR A 723 49.86 -33.24 4.73
CA THR A 723 50.69 -34.34 5.20
C THR A 723 50.35 -35.60 4.43
N ILE A 724 51.37 -36.35 4.01
CA ILE A 724 51.22 -37.57 3.22
C ILE A 724 51.23 -38.78 4.15
N GLU A 725 50.20 -39.62 4.08
CA GLU A 725 50.03 -40.77 4.98
C GLU A 725 50.63 -42.09 4.45
N THR A 726 51.01 -42.13 3.17
CA THR A 726 51.57 -43.32 2.53
C THR A 726 53.03 -43.10 2.11
N THR A 727 53.82 -44.18 2.11
CA THR A 727 55.16 -44.17 1.51
C THR A 727 55.15 -44.41 0.00
N ASP A 728 54.06 -44.99 -0.50
CA ASP A 728 53.89 -45.41 -1.89
C ASP A 728 53.66 -44.22 -2.83
N PRO A 729 53.89 -44.39 -4.15
CA PRO A 729 53.55 -43.37 -5.13
C PRO A 729 52.05 -43.02 -5.09
N ILE A 730 51.74 -41.74 -5.05
CA ILE A 730 50.36 -41.24 -5.00
C ILE A 730 49.82 -41.10 -6.41
N SER A 731 48.66 -41.71 -6.69
CA SER A 731 47.95 -41.48 -7.95
C SER A 731 47.34 -40.08 -7.99
N PHE A 732 47.67 -39.32 -9.03
CA PHE A 732 47.11 -37.98 -9.23
C PHE A 732 45.75 -38.00 -9.93
N MET A 733 45.27 -39.17 -10.33
CA MET A 733 44.00 -39.36 -11.04
C MET A 733 42.76 -38.78 -10.35
N PRO A 734 42.61 -38.85 -9.00
CA PRO A 734 41.46 -38.23 -8.33
C PRO A 734 41.29 -36.73 -8.60
N PHE A 735 42.37 -36.03 -9.02
CA PHE A 735 42.34 -34.60 -9.33
C PHE A 735 42.26 -34.29 -10.84
N MET A 736 42.35 -35.30 -11.71
CA MET A 736 42.41 -35.16 -13.18
C MET A 736 41.12 -35.61 -13.87
N LYS A 737 39.99 -34.93 -13.61
CA LYS A 737 38.69 -35.27 -14.21
C LYS A 737 38.77 -35.34 -15.75
N GLY A 738 38.37 -36.48 -16.34
CA GLY A 738 38.35 -36.71 -17.79
C GLY A 738 39.64 -37.25 -18.43
N ILE A 739 40.75 -37.35 -17.69
CA ILE A 739 41.97 -38.04 -18.13
C ILE A 739 41.98 -39.43 -17.45
N GLY A 740 42.23 -40.50 -18.21
CA GLY A 740 42.15 -41.87 -17.69
C GLY A 740 40.78 -42.55 -17.87
N GLU A 741 39.74 -41.82 -18.28
CA GLU A 741 38.41 -42.38 -18.59
C GLU A 741 38.29 -42.94 -20.01
N ARG A 742 39.32 -42.72 -20.84
CA ARG A 742 39.38 -43.16 -22.24
C ARG A 742 40.74 -43.74 -22.53
N ASP A 743 40.77 -44.63 -23.51
CA ASP A 743 42.01 -45.15 -24.10
C ASP A 743 42.93 -43.99 -24.52
N ILE A 744 44.22 -44.03 -24.14
CA ILE A 744 45.22 -42.98 -24.42
C ILE A 744 45.43 -42.77 -25.92
N LEU A 745 45.15 -43.82 -26.69
CA LEU A 745 45.18 -43.86 -28.14
C LEU A 745 43.81 -43.50 -28.76
N ASN A 746 42.84 -43.13 -27.93
CA ASN A 746 41.47 -42.74 -28.26
C ASN A 746 40.76 -43.77 -29.17
N ARG A 747 41.09 -45.05 -29.00
CA ARG A 747 40.41 -46.16 -29.67
C ARG A 747 39.05 -46.40 -29.00
N THR A 748 38.08 -46.84 -29.79
CA THR A 748 36.73 -47.20 -29.32
C THR A 748 36.51 -48.71 -29.29
N SER A 749 37.43 -49.48 -29.86
CA SER A 749 37.46 -50.94 -29.81
C SER A 749 38.88 -51.47 -30.03
N ALA A 750 39.13 -52.73 -29.67
CA ALA A 750 40.42 -53.41 -29.92
C ALA A 750 40.77 -53.54 -31.42
N ASN A 751 39.77 -53.42 -32.31
CA ASN A 751 39.95 -53.51 -33.76
C ASN A 751 40.34 -52.16 -34.39
N ASP A 752 40.27 -51.05 -33.64
CA ASP A 752 40.69 -49.74 -34.12
C ASP A 752 42.23 -49.64 -34.14
N LYS A 753 42.86 -50.18 -35.18
CA LYS A 753 44.30 -50.02 -35.40
C LYS A 753 44.61 -48.59 -35.86
N LEU A 754 45.41 -47.86 -35.08
CA LEU A 754 45.78 -46.47 -35.37
C LEU A 754 46.78 -46.32 -36.52
N LEU A 755 47.62 -47.33 -36.76
CA LEU A 755 48.73 -47.25 -37.73
C LEU A 755 48.72 -48.52 -38.60
N ASP A 756 48.80 -48.33 -39.92
CA ASP A 756 49.09 -49.41 -40.88
C ASP A 756 50.48 -50.00 -40.55
N GLU A 757 50.68 -51.32 -40.69
CA GLU A 757 51.98 -51.98 -40.48
C GLU A 757 53.12 -51.31 -41.25
N ARG A 758 52.83 -50.70 -42.40
CA ARG A 758 53.80 -49.93 -43.20
C ARG A 758 54.22 -48.64 -42.51
N ILE A 759 53.29 -47.95 -41.84
CA ILE A 759 53.57 -46.73 -41.08
C ILE A 759 54.34 -47.09 -39.80
N THR A 760 53.98 -48.19 -39.13
CA THR A 760 54.73 -48.71 -37.96
C THR A 760 56.16 -49.13 -38.32
N LYS A 761 56.42 -49.61 -39.55
CA LYS A 761 57.78 -49.89 -40.05
C LYS A 761 58.57 -48.62 -40.39
N ALA A 762 57.91 -47.56 -40.86
CA ALA A 762 58.54 -46.28 -41.20
C ALA A 762 58.73 -45.36 -39.98
N LEU A 763 58.07 -45.63 -38.86
CA LEU A 763 58.18 -44.85 -37.63
C LEU A 763 59.56 -45.10 -36.96
N GLN A 764 60.42 -44.09 -36.92
CA GLN A 764 61.72 -44.20 -36.26
C GLN A 764 61.62 -43.96 -34.75
N SER A 765 60.88 -42.93 -34.35
CA SER A 765 60.61 -42.65 -32.94
C SER A 765 59.38 -41.78 -32.78
N ILE A 766 58.56 -42.06 -31.78
CA ILE A 766 57.63 -41.06 -31.24
C ILE A 766 58.12 -40.68 -29.85
N GLN A 767 58.14 -39.39 -29.58
CA GLN A 767 58.59 -38.81 -28.33
C GLN A 767 57.44 -38.03 -27.72
N LEU A 768 57.20 -38.20 -26.42
CA LEU A 768 56.31 -37.35 -25.65
C LEU A 768 57.18 -36.29 -24.98
N ASN A 769 57.03 -35.04 -25.39
CA ASN A 769 57.67 -33.92 -24.75
C ASN A 769 56.76 -33.43 -23.62
N ALA A 770 57.27 -33.50 -22.39
CA ALA A 770 56.67 -32.88 -21.23
C ALA A 770 57.47 -31.62 -20.86
N ASN A 771 56.77 -30.53 -20.56
CA ASN A 771 57.36 -29.34 -19.98
C ASN A 771 56.62 -29.05 -18.67
N ILE A 772 57.29 -29.30 -17.55
CA ILE A 772 56.74 -29.17 -16.21
C ILE A 772 57.49 -28.06 -15.50
N ARG A 773 56.73 -27.08 -15.00
CA ARG A 773 57.19 -26.02 -14.10
C ARG A 773 56.51 -26.25 -12.76
N ASN A 774 57.30 -26.35 -11.70
CA ASN A 774 56.80 -26.55 -10.36
C ASN A 774 57.51 -25.63 -9.37
N GLU A 775 56.81 -24.61 -8.89
CA GLU A 775 57.31 -23.61 -7.93
C GLU A 775 56.62 -23.71 -6.57
N SER A 776 55.88 -24.80 -6.34
CA SER A 776 55.05 -25.02 -5.15
C SER A 776 55.82 -25.23 -3.84
N GLY A 777 57.15 -25.35 -3.88
CA GLY A 777 58.00 -25.55 -2.70
C GLY A 777 58.38 -27.01 -2.45
N PHE A 778 57.87 -27.94 -3.25
CA PHE A 778 58.26 -29.35 -3.22
C PHE A 778 58.58 -29.86 -4.62
N GLN A 779 59.39 -30.91 -4.73
CA GLN A 779 59.77 -31.54 -5.99
C GLN A 779 59.57 -33.06 -5.88
N PRO A 780 58.38 -33.59 -6.24
CA PRO A 780 58.18 -35.02 -6.28
C PRO A 780 58.90 -35.60 -7.50
N THR A 781 59.22 -36.88 -7.45
CA THR A 781 59.47 -37.64 -8.67
C THR A 781 58.12 -37.91 -9.32
N ILE A 782 57.98 -37.54 -10.59
CA ILE A 782 56.74 -37.70 -11.34
C ILE A 782 56.93 -38.91 -12.26
N THR A 783 56.04 -39.89 -12.20
CA THR A 783 56.10 -41.08 -13.06
C THR A 783 54.85 -41.16 -13.91
N PHE A 784 55.04 -41.31 -15.22
CA PHE A 784 53.98 -41.64 -16.15
C PHE A 784 53.91 -43.15 -16.36
N GLN A 785 52.73 -43.73 -16.18
CA GLN A 785 52.43 -45.12 -16.50
C GLN A 785 51.35 -45.18 -17.58
N ALA A 786 51.44 -46.19 -18.43
CA ALA A 786 50.35 -46.63 -19.29
C ALA A 786 49.92 -48.03 -18.84
N LYS A 787 48.65 -48.19 -18.47
CA LYS A 787 48.10 -49.41 -17.89
C LYS A 787 47.08 -50.05 -18.82
N ALA A 788 46.95 -51.37 -18.77
CA ALA A 788 45.81 -52.06 -19.36
C ALA A 788 44.57 -51.92 -18.45
N GLU A 789 43.41 -52.38 -18.93
CA GLU A 789 42.15 -52.36 -18.19
C GLU A 789 42.20 -53.13 -16.85
N ASP A 790 42.99 -54.20 -16.79
CA ASP A 790 43.22 -54.99 -15.56
C ASP A 790 44.19 -54.33 -14.57
N GLY A 791 44.70 -53.13 -14.89
CA GLY A 791 45.65 -52.37 -14.08
C GLY A 791 47.12 -52.75 -14.29
N SER A 792 47.43 -53.70 -15.17
CA SER A 792 48.82 -54.09 -15.47
C SER A 792 49.59 -52.96 -16.17
N VAL A 793 50.81 -52.69 -15.70
CA VAL A 793 51.68 -51.63 -16.26
C VAL A 793 52.32 -52.11 -17.56
N LEU A 794 52.00 -51.45 -18.66
CA LEU A 794 52.55 -51.74 -19.99
C LEU A 794 53.84 -50.97 -20.25
N VAL A 795 53.86 -49.69 -19.86
CA VAL A 795 54.98 -48.78 -20.00
C VAL A 795 55.04 -47.89 -18.76
N GLU A 796 56.25 -47.68 -18.25
CA GLU A 796 56.55 -46.75 -17.17
C GLU A 796 57.70 -45.85 -17.60
N LYS A 797 57.56 -44.54 -17.33
CA LYS A 797 58.57 -43.53 -17.63
C LYS A 797 58.61 -42.49 -16.52
N GLU A 798 59.79 -42.28 -15.96
CA GLU A 798 60.03 -41.18 -15.03
C GLU A 798 60.15 -39.85 -15.79
N LEU A 799 59.42 -38.85 -15.32
CA LEU A 799 59.49 -37.46 -15.75
C LEU A 799 60.40 -36.72 -14.78
N SER A 800 61.62 -36.41 -15.20
CA SER A 800 62.59 -35.66 -14.38
C SER A 800 61.99 -34.31 -13.99
N SER A 801 61.77 -34.01 -12.71
CA SER A 801 61.02 -32.82 -12.26
C SER A 801 61.78 -31.48 -12.32
N VAL A 802 62.93 -31.41 -13.01
CA VAL A 802 63.77 -30.21 -13.04
C VAL A 802 63.07 -29.10 -13.85
N THR A 803 62.95 -27.92 -13.24
CA THR A 803 62.34 -26.72 -13.82
C THR A 803 63.06 -26.32 -15.11
N GLY A 804 62.40 -26.46 -16.27
CA GLY A 804 62.99 -26.13 -17.57
C GLY A 804 62.52 -27.05 -18.71
N LYS A 805 63.05 -26.83 -19.92
CA LYS A 805 62.77 -27.68 -21.08
C LYS A 805 63.40 -29.06 -20.86
N GLN A 806 62.58 -30.08 -20.63
CA GLN A 806 63.04 -31.43 -20.31
C GLN A 806 63.38 -32.21 -21.58
N ASP A 807 64.21 -33.24 -21.42
CA ASP A 807 64.47 -34.19 -22.49
C ASP A 807 63.17 -34.92 -22.89
N PRO A 808 62.91 -35.12 -24.19
CA PRO A 808 61.75 -35.85 -24.65
C PRO A 808 61.68 -37.25 -24.04
N LEU A 809 60.53 -37.66 -23.50
CA LEU A 809 60.28 -39.06 -23.16
C LEU A 809 60.26 -39.88 -24.47
N LYS A 810 61.33 -40.62 -24.71
CA LYS A 810 61.45 -41.49 -25.87
C LYS A 810 60.75 -42.82 -25.58
N PHE A 811 59.69 -43.10 -26.34
CA PHE A 811 59.10 -44.43 -26.38
C PHE A 811 59.88 -45.28 -27.37
N THR A 812 60.35 -46.44 -26.91
CA THR A 812 61.02 -47.41 -27.77
C THR A 812 60.01 -48.08 -28.71
N LYS A 813 60.50 -48.77 -29.74
CA LYS A 813 59.64 -49.56 -30.62
C LYS A 813 58.84 -50.62 -29.84
N ASP A 814 59.44 -51.20 -28.81
CA ASP A 814 58.79 -52.19 -27.95
C ASP A 814 57.70 -51.56 -27.08
N ASP A 815 57.93 -50.35 -26.55
CA ASP A 815 56.91 -49.60 -25.82
C ASP A 815 55.68 -49.37 -26.71
N TRP A 816 55.88 -48.95 -27.96
CA TRP A 816 54.78 -48.77 -28.92
C TRP A 816 54.07 -50.06 -29.29
N ASN A 817 54.81 -51.15 -29.46
CA ASN A 817 54.21 -52.46 -29.73
C ASN A 817 53.30 -52.90 -28.58
N LYS A 818 53.70 -52.66 -27.32
CA LYS A 818 52.85 -52.96 -26.16
C LYS A 818 51.59 -52.09 -26.15
N LEU A 819 51.72 -50.77 -26.34
CA LEU A 819 50.60 -49.84 -26.34
C LEU A 819 49.59 -50.11 -27.48
N GLN A 820 50.08 -50.50 -28.67
CA GLN A 820 49.24 -50.76 -29.84
C GLN A 820 48.50 -52.12 -29.75
N ASN A 821 49.11 -53.14 -29.16
CA ASN A 821 48.55 -54.49 -29.10
C ASN A 821 47.64 -54.73 -27.87
N THR A 822 47.60 -53.80 -26.93
CA THR A 822 46.69 -53.84 -25.78
C THR A 822 45.58 -52.82 -25.96
N TYR A 823 44.32 -53.16 -25.66
CA TYR A 823 43.18 -52.26 -25.64
C TYR A 823 42.23 -52.64 -24.49
N PRO A 824 41.68 -51.67 -23.74
CA PRO A 824 42.07 -50.25 -23.69
C PRO A 824 43.39 -50.05 -22.94
N VAL A 825 44.00 -48.87 -23.13
CA VAL A 825 45.21 -48.43 -22.44
C VAL A 825 44.94 -47.11 -21.73
N TYR A 826 45.08 -47.07 -20.42
CA TYR A 826 44.82 -45.89 -19.60
C TYR A 826 46.12 -45.23 -19.15
N PRO A 827 46.26 -43.90 -19.29
CA PRO A 827 47.37 -43.18 -18.66
C PRO A 827 47.21 -43.21 -17.14
N GLU A 828 48.31 -43.13 -16.40
CA GLU A 828 48.38 -42.82 -14.97
C GLU A 828 49.58 -41.93 -14.65
N ILE A 829 49.37 -40.94 -13.78
CA ILE A 829 50.44 -40.09 -13.25
C ILE A 829 50.57 -40.39 -11.77
N LEU A 830 51.76 -40.83 -11.37
CA LEU A 830 52.13 -41.11 -10.00
C LEU A 830 53.11 -40.04 -9.50
N LEU A 831 52.92 -39.62 -8.25
CA LEU A 831 53.80 -38.69 -7.56
C LEU A 831 54.49 -39.41 -6.40
N GLN A 832 55.80 -39.58 -6.49
CA GLN A 832 56.61 -40.14 -5.41
C GLN A 832 57.29 -39.00 -4.65
N PHE A 833 57.03 -38.95 -3.34
CA PHE A 833 57.62 -37.95 -2.44
C PHE A 833 58.80 -38.54 -1.67
N PRO A 834 59.84 -37.74 -1.36
CA PRO A 834 60.95 -38.16 -0.51
C PRO A 834 60.47 -38.58 0.89
N ALA A 835 61.09 -39.62 1.46
CA ALA A 835 60.68 -40.16 2.74
C ALA A 835 60.86 -39.19 3.92
N ASP A 836 61.83 -38.28 3.81
CA ASP A 836 62.16 -37.21 4.76
C ASP A 836 61.26 -35.96 4.60
N LYS A 837 60.42 -35.89 3.55
CA LYS A 837 59.52 -34.75 3.27
C LYS A 837 58.08 -35.19 3.12
N ARG A 838 57.46 -35.55 4.26
CA ARG A 838 56.07 -36.02 4.34
C ARG A 838 55.06 -34.92 4.70
N THR A 839 55.51 -33.81 5.25
CA THR A 839 54.69 -32.61 5.44
C THR A 839 55.09 -31.58 4.38
N ILE A 840 54.14 -31.21 3.54
CA ILE A 840 54.34 -30.30 2.42
C ILE A 840 53.70 -28.95 2.73
N LYS A 841 54.50 -27.89 2.64
CA LYS A 841 54.05 -26.49 2.75
C LYS A 841 54.07 -25.89 1.35
N ILE A 842 52.96 -25.29 0.92
CA ILE A 842 52.87 -24.66 -0.40
C ILE A 842 53.42 -23.25 -0.34
N ASN A 843 54.29 -22.89 -1.27
CA ASN A 843 54.87 -21.54 -1.33
C ASN A 843 53.82 -20.45 -1.62
N LYS A 844 54.01 -19.26 -1.06
CA LYS A 844 53.13 -18.09 -1.18
C LYS A 844 52.89 -17.59 -2.62
N ASP A 845 53.87 -17.75 -3.50
CA ASP A 845 53.86 -17.25 -4.88
C ASP A 845 54.22 -18.36 -5.86
N PHE A 846 53.39 -19.41 -5.92
CA PHE A 846 53.68 -20.57 -6.76
C PHE A 846 52.99 -20.52 -8.12
N THR A 847 53.65 -21.12 -9.12
CA THR A 847 53.04 -21.60 -10.36
C THR A 847 53.37 -23.07 -10.53
N VAL A 848 52.36 -23.91 -10.74
CA VAL A 848 52.52 -25.26 -11.27
C VAL A 848 51.91 -25.29 -12.66
N SER A 849 52.69 -25.64 -13.68
CA SER A 849 52.16 -25.82 -15.03
C SER A 849 52.79 -27.02 -15.70
N ALA A 850 51.99 -27.75 -16.46
CA ALA A 850 52.44 -28.86 -17.27
C ALA A 850 51.90 -28.71 -18.69
N SER A 851 52.74 -28.91 -19.70
CA SER A 851 52.32 -29.04 -21.10
C SER A 851 52.88 -30.30 -21.72
N LEU A 852 52.03 -31.01 -22.46
CA LEU A 852 52.38 -32.25 -23.15
C LEU A 852 52.29 -32.04 -24.66
N SER A 853 53.23 -32.62 -25.40
CA SER A 853 53.18 -32.68 -26.86
C SER A 853 53.85 -33.94 -27.37
N VAL A 854 53.44 -34.42 -28.54
CA VAL A 854 54.02 -35.59 -29.18
C VAL A 854 54.75 -35.18 -30.44
N SER A 855 56.00 -35.62 -30.59
CA SER A 855 56.76 -35.48 -31.82
C SER A 855 57.07 -36.85 -32.41
N ALA A 856 56.69 -37.08 -33.66
CA ALA A 856 56.93 -38.32 -34.40
C ALA A 856 57.94 -38.08 -35.52
N LYS A 857 59.00 -38.89 -35.54
CA LYS A 857 59.97 -38.95 -36.64
C LYS A 857 59.75 -40.22 -37.43
N THR A 858 59.65 -40.08 -38.75
CA THR A 858 59.52 -41.21 -39.67
C THR A 858 60.68 -41.22 -40.67
N ASP A 859 61.02 -42.39 -41.19
CA ASP A 859 61.95 -42.60 -42.30
C ASP A 859 61.24 -43.49 -43.30
N ILE A 860 60.67 -42.82 -44.30
CA ILE A 860 59.89 -43.44 -45.36
C ILE A 860 60.89 -43.81 -46.45
N ASP A 861 61.06 -45.10 -46.70
CA ASP A 861 61.86 -45.61 -47.80
C ASP A 861 61.10 -46.76 -48.47
N TYR A 862 60.33 -46.44 -49.51
CA TYR A 862 59.57 -47.45 -50.25
C TYR A 862 59.68 -47.29 -51.76
N SER A 863 59.65 -48.42 -52.45
CA SER A 863 59.69 -48.52 -53.91
C SER A 863 58.38 -49.08 -54.43
N MET A 864 57.71 -48.36 -55.33
CA MET A 864 56.53 -48.84 -56.06
C MET A 864 56.93 -49.24 -57.47
N LYS A 865 56.46 -50.40 -57.94
CA LYS A 865 56.47 -50.72 -59.38
C LYS A 865 55.26 -50.07 -60.04
N VAL A 866 55.49 -49.33 -61.12
CA VAL A 866 54.42 -48.75 -61.94
C VAL A 866 54.14 -49.77 -63.04
N ASN A 867 52.97 -50.39 -63.01
CA ASN A 867 52.49 -51.23 -64.11
C ASN A 867 51.76 -50.38 -65.15
#